data_AF-A0AAD7GKR7-F1
#
_entry.id   AF-A0AAD7GKR7-F1
#
_cell.length_a   1.000
_cell.length_b   1.000
_cell.length_c   1.000
_cell.angle_alpha   90.00
_cell.angle_beta   90.00
_cell.angle_gamma   90.00
#
_symmetry.space_group_name_H-M   'P 1'
#
loop_
_entity.id
_entity.type
_entity.pdbx_description
1 polymer ?
#
loop_
_entity_poly.entity_id
_entity_poly.type
_entity_poly.pdbx_seq_one_letter_code
_entity_poly.pdbx_strand_id
1 'polypeptide(L)'
;MEDGNKQYMSSTEELPQYVRRRNVPDVPDDVDYIMEHLNDPNFDLTNPSSKPPSTKIDAPESLKGDKKSTYAHSDVDAESSDRYSAPSRAGSRDSTAIEFDDESPYPEVRAAVSNIDDPLMPVNTFRMWFLGIFLTIALAGVNQGFEYRAPSVFITGIIGQLISLPMGKFLEWALPSTQFKTFNYVWSLNPGPFNIKEHVCITVMINVAYIGAYATDTFGFSLGGMLRQFVVWPASMIWPSALVNSALFNTLHKNYGKRDRGHMTRERFFFIACACSFVWYWIPGYLFTALSVFNWVCWIAPTNTTVNTLFGANTGLGMSIITFDWAQISFVGSPLVTPWWSEMNTIASVIICFWFINVLSTGYLPISAYVSFDNTGMPYNISAVVSDGRFDPELYAAYSPIFMTAALCMAYFVSFAGFGAIFTHTFLWFGRDIVRRFRSSLKDERDVHSRLMQSYPEVPAWWYITVGVLSTVFIFVAIEIFPTLLPIWAAALALFLAIVAAIPLAMLQAITNQHVALQVVEEMIVGYALPGKPVANIIFKAIAYTGTAQGVAFAGDLKLGHYMKIPPRMMFTVQMVSCVITCFVITAVQSWMLGNIAGICTPDAPDNFVCPSTNVFATASITWGGIGPARLFSAGGMYNPLLYGFLFGALAPIPFYYLARRYPLSYWRYINIPVFCGGVGAIPAASAYNYAAWALTGFIFNFVVRRRHFRWWMRYNYILSAALDAGVALCLIVMFFAVQYAHGGVQVSWWGNEVWQNTNDAMGVPRLISETGTFGPTSWS
;
A
#
# COMPACT_ATOMS: atom_id res chain seq x y z
N MET A 1 -1.18 -52.67 -54.73
CA MET A 1 -2.30 -53.25 -53.97
C MET A 1 -1.84 -53.35 -52.53
N GLU A 2 -2.73 -52.91 -51.63
CA GLU A 2 -2.72 -53.13 -50.18
C GLU A 2 -1.71 -52.43 -49.27
N ASP A 3 -2.32 -51.85 -48.23
CA ASP A 3 -1.82 -51.25 -47.01
C ASP A 3 -1.00 -52.20 -46.15
N GLY A 4 -0.08 -51.63 -45.35
CA GLY A 4 0.72 -52.34 -44.36
C GLY A 4 1.08 -51.44 -43.17
N ASN A 5 0.10 -51.22 -42.32
CA ASN A 5 0.16 -50.52 -41.04
C ASN A 5 1.17 -51.18 -40.07
N LYS A 6 2.05 -50.41 -39.42
CA LYS A 6 2.76 -50.84 -38.19
C LYS A 6 2.77 -49.70 -37.16
N GLN A 7 1.91 -49.83 -36.16
CA GLN A 7 1.99 -49.19 -34.86
C GLN A 7 3.32 -49.55 -34.16
N TYR A 8 3.93 -48.60 -33.47
CA TYR A 8 4.77 -48.90 -32.30
C TYR A 8 4.32 -48.04 -31.11
N MET A 9 4.02 -48.76 -30.03
CA MET A 9 3.61 -48.27 -28.73
C MET A 9 4.77 -47.61 -27.97
N SER A 10 4.36 -46.65 -27.14
CA SER A 10 5.05 -46.06 -25.98
C SER A 10 6.00 -47.02 -25.24
N SER A 11 7.28 -46.64 -25.18
CA SER A 11 8.22 -47.09 -24.15
C SER A 11 8.72 -45.87 -23.37
N THR A 12 8.43 -45.85 -22.08
CA THR A 12 9.15 -45.15 -21.02
C THR A 12 10.66 -45.30 -21.22
N GLU A 13 11.34 -44.22 -21.61
CA GLU A 13 12.80 -44.13 -21.51
C GLU A 13 13.18 -43.47 -20.20
N GLU A 14 13.85 -44.29 -19.39
CA GLU A 14 14.54 -43.98 -18.15
C GLU A 14 15.61 -42.91 -18.37
N LEU A 15 15.65 -41.90 -17.50
CA LEU A 15 16.75 -40.93 -17.46
C LEU A 15 17.99 -41.56 -16.80
N PRO A 16 19.22 -41.21 -17.23
CA PRO A 16 20.46 -41.82 -16.73
C PRO A 16 20.69 -41.58 -15.23
N GLN A 17 21.15 -42.63 -14.54
CA GLN A 17 21.34 -42.76 -13.09
C GLN A 17 22.35 -41.80 -12.41
N TYR A 18 22.91 -40.80 -13.08
CA TYR A 18 23.97 -39.94 -12.53
C TYR A 18 23.49 -38.61 -11.90
N VAL A 19 22.18 -38.43 -11.72
CA VAL A 19 21.60 -37.28 -10.96
C VAL A 19 20.74 -37.79 -9.82
N ARG A 20 21.28 -38.68 -8.98
CA ARG A 20 20.70 -38.92 -7.65
C ARG A 20 21.07 -37.74 -6.74
N ARG A 21 20.04 -37.18 -6.08
CA ARG A 21 20.18 -36.48 -4.80
C ARG A 21 21.10 -37.31 -3.89
N ARG A 22 21.87 -36.65 -3.01
CA ARG A 22 22.56 -37.34 -1.90
C ARG A 22 21.60 -38.39 -1.31
N ASN A 23 21.99 -39.66 -1.34
CA ASN A 23 21.29 -40.71 -0.60
C ASN A 23 21.33 -40.29 0.87
N VAL A 24 20.20 -39.83 1.39
CA VAL A 24 19.92 -39.99 2.81
C VAL A 24 19.73 -41.51 2.98
N PRO A 25 20.45 -42.19 3.91
CA PRO A 25 20.23 -43.62 4.17
C PRO A 25 18.74 -43.84 4.43
N ASP A 26 18.14 -44.91 3.91
CA ASP A 26 16.70 -45.21 4.04
C ASP A 26 16.20 -44.92 5.46
N VAL A 27 15.59 -43.74 5.61
CA VAL A 27 15.02 -43.28 6.86
C VAL A 27 13.61 -43.87 6.88
N PRO A 28 13.21 -44.57 7.95
CA PRO A 28 11.84 -45.06 8.06
C PRO A 28 10.82 -43.93 7.78
N ASP A 29 9.73 -44.22 7.06
CA ASP A 29 8.71 -43.22 6.64
C ASP A 29 8.16 -42.39 7.83
N ASP A 30 8.14 -42.96 9.03
CA ASP A 30 7.78 -42.30 10.28
C ASP A 30 8.81 -41.28 10.77
N VAL A 31 10.10 -41.51 10.50
CA VAL A 31 11.18 -40.58 10.81
C VAL A 31 11.27 -39.47 9.77
N ASP A 32 11.04 -39.75 8.48
CA ASP A 32 10.90 -38.72 7.43
C ASP A 32 9.69 -37.83 7.70
N TYR A 33 8.57 -38.41 8.12
CA TYR A 33 7.38 -37.67 8.54
C TYR A 33 7.63 -36.78 9.77
N ILE A 34 8.32 -37.30 10.80
CA ILE A 34 8.73 -36.48 11.96
C ILE A 34 9.69 -35.36 11.52
N MET A 35 10.60 -35.63 10.58
CA MET A 35 11.52 -34.63 10.04
C MET A 35 10.79 -33.50 9.30
N GLU A 36 9.74 -33.84 8.55
CA GLU A 36 8.87 -32.88 7.86
C GLU A 36 8.10 -31.96 8.82
N HIS A 37 7.78 -32.44 10.03
CA HIS A 37 7.02 -31.69 11.04
C HIS A 37 7.88 -31.16 12.20
N LEU A 38 9.21 -31.20 12.07
CA LEU A 38 10.13 -30.58 13.02
C LEU A 38 9.84 -29.08 13.12
N ASN A 39 9.34 -28.67 14.28
CA ASN A 39 8.92 -27.31 14.61
C ASN A 39 7.55 -26.81 14.15
N ASP A 40 6.65 -27.69 13.71
CA ASP A 40 5.25 -27.32 13.50
C ASP A 40 4.50 -27.20 14.85
N PRO A 41 4.04 -25.99 15.26
CA PRO A 41 3.30 -25.81 16.51
C PRO A 41 1.91 -26.47 16.51
N ASN A 42 1.43 -26.97 15.37
CA ASN A 42 0.14 -27.65 15.26
C ASN A 42 0.24 -29.18 15.26
N PHE A 43 1.45 -29.75 15.39
CA PHE A 43 1.67 -31.18 15.21
C PHE A 43 2.19 -31.87 16.47
N ASP A 44 1.47 -32.90 16.94
CA ASP A 44 1.87 -33.70 18.09
C ASP A 44 2.82 -34.83 17.65
N LEU A 45 4.12 -34.59 17.82
CA LEU A 45 5.21 -35.52 17.48
C LEU A 45 5.22 -36.79 18.35
N THR A 46 4.43 -36.86 19.42
CA THR A 46 4.37 -38.02 20.32
C THR A 46 3.34 -39.07 19.91
N ASN A 47 2.45 -38.75 18.97
CA ASN A 47 1.38 -39.63 18.53
C ASN A 47 1.34 -39.81 17.00
N PRO A 48 2.02 -40.83 16.44
CA PRO A 48 2.15 -41.04 14.99
C PRO A 48 0.84 -41.42 14.26
N SER A 49 -0.29 -41.55 14.97
CA SER A 49 -1.62 -41.75 14.37
C SER A 49 -2.28 -40.46 13.89
N SER A 50 -1.63 -39.29 14.04
CA SER A 50 -2.11 -37.99 13.59
C SER A 50 -1.90 -37.71 12.10
N LYS A 51 -1.40 -38.69 11.33
CA LYS A 51 -1.31 -38.58 9.86
C LYS A 51 -2.65 -38.09 9.30
N PRO A 52 -2.70 -36.93 8.61
CA PRO A 52 -3.87 -36.65 7.79
C PRO A 52 -3.96 -37.76 6.74
N PRO A 53 -5.17 -38.28 6.45
CA PRO A 53 -5.34 -39.33 5.46
C PRO A 53 -4.70 -38.88 4.16
N SER A 54 -3.86 -39.73 3.56
CA SER A 54 -3.30 -39.48 2.25
C SER A 54 -4.45 -39.18 1.29
N THR A 55 -4.41 -38.02 0.65
CA THR A 55 -5.42 -37.59 -0.33
C THR A 55 -5.42 -38.51 -1.54
N LYS A 56 -6.08 -39.66 -1.42
CA LYS A 56 -6.97 -40.15 -2.47
C LYS A 56 -8.33 -39.54 -2.15
N ILE A 57 -8.65 -38.46 -2.83
CA ILE A 57 -9.99 -37.89 -2.77
C ILE A 57 -10.89 -38.88 -3.51
N ASP A 58 -11.57 -39.74 -2.75
CA ASP A 58 -12.75 -40.43 -3.26
C ASP A 58 -13.79 -39.35 -3.59
N ALA A 59 -14.21 -39.34 -4.85
CA ALA A 59 -15.21 -38.43 -5.35
C ALA A 59 -16.49 -38.53 -4.48
N PRO A 60 -17.09 -37.42 -4.05
CA PRO A 60 -18.31 -37.48 -3.26
C PRO A 60 -19.44 -38.08 -4.10
N GLU A 61 -20.03 -39.14 -3.53
CA GLU A 61 -21.23 -39.79 -4.03
C GLU A 61 -22.34 -38.74 -4.26
N SER A 62 -23.04 -38.90 -5.37
CA SER A 62 -23.97 -37.95 -5.95
C SER A 62 -25.01 -37.38 -4.98
N LEU A 63 -24.91 -36.08 -4.66
CA LEU A 63 -26.06 -35.30 -4.22
C LEU A 63 -26.72 -34.66 -5.45
N LYS A 64 -27.68 -35.40 -6.04
CA LYS A 64 -28.70 -34.83 -6.91
C LYS A 64 -29.59 -33.91 -6.06
N GLY A 65 -29.50 -32.61 -6.33
CA GLY A 65 -30.34 -31.60 -5.69
C GLY A 65 -30.21 -30.27 -6.40
N ASP A 66 -31.06 -30.06 -7.41
CA ASP A 66 -31.21 -28.81 -8.14
C ASP A 66 -31.38 -27.59 -7.23
N LYS A 67 -30.39 -26.69 -7.22
CA LYS A 67 -30.60 -25.23 -7.19
C LYS A 67 -29.45 -24.54 -7.93
N LYS A 68 -29.69 -24.16 -9.19
CA LYS A 68 -28.91 -23.12 -9.86
C LYS A 68 -29.08 -21.80 -9.09
N SER A 69 -28.17 -21.55 -8.15
CA SER A 69 -27.94 -20.20 -7.63
C SER A 69 -27.18 -19.43 -8.71
N THR A 70 -27.91 -18.64 -9.51
CA THR A 70 -27.33 -17.64 -10.39
C THR A 70 -26.46 -16.70 -9.56
N TYR A 71 -25.15 -16.76 -9.77
CA TYR A 71 -24.20 -15.82 -9.19
C TYR A 71 -24.52 -14.43 -9.74
N ALA A 72 -24.88 -13.49 -8.87
CA ALA A 72 -24.66 -12.08 -9.16
C ALA A 72 -23.16 -11.85 -8.95
N HIS A 73 -22.39 -11.78 -10.03
CA HIS A 73 -21.08 -11.17 -9.99
C HIS A 73 -21.25 -9.74 -9.46
N SER A 74 -20.34 -9.26 -8.61
CA SER A 74 -20.25 -7.81 -8.40
C SER A 74 -19.95 -7.19 -9.77
N ASP A 75 -20.75 -6.20 -10.19
CA ASP A 75 -20.69 -5.58 -11.52
C ASP A 75 -19.33 -4.89 -11.85
N VAL A 76 -18.34 -5.01 -10.96
CA VAL A 76 -16.98 -4.47 -11.03
C VAL A 76 -15.94 -5.50 -11.51
N ASP A 77 -16.28 -6.80 -11.56
CA ASP A 77 -15.34 -7.91 -11.85
C ASP A 77 -14.95 -8.07 -13.34
N ALA A 78 -15.25 -7.08 -14.17
CA ALA A 78 -15.52 -7.34 -15.58
C ALA A 78 -14.35 -7.09 -16.54
N GLU A 79 -13.14 -6.80 -16.04
CA GLU A 79 -11.94 -6.78 -16.88
C GLU A 79 -11.36 -8.17 -17.15
N SER A 80 -11.54 -9.13 -16.24
CA SER A 80 -11.00 -10.49 -16.39
C SER A 80 -11.98 -11.46 -17.06
N SER A 81 -13.29 -11.32 -16.82
CA SER A 81 -14.31 -12.27 -17.29
C SER A 81 -14.77 -12.04 -18.74
N ASP A 82 -14.93 -10.78 -19.16
CA ASP A 82 -15.76 -10.48 -20.33
C ASP A 82 -15.04 -10.54 -21.70
N ARG A 83 -13.74 -10.84 -21.74
CA ARG A 83 -12.98 -10.91 -23.00
C ARG A 83 -12.23 -12.21 -23.27
N TYR A 84 -12.29 -13.18 -22.36
CA TYR A 84 -11.68 -14.50 -22.53
C TYR A 84 -12.70 -15.62 -22.79
N SER A 85 -13.84 -15.28 -23.38
CA SER A 85 -14.54 -16.25 -24.24
C SER A 85 -13.74 -16.38 -25.53
N ALA A 86 -12.68 -17.20 -25.49
CA ALA A 86 -12.01 -17.64 -26.71
C ALA A 86 -13.07 -18.23 -27.66
N PRO A 87 -12.99 -18.00 -28.98
CA PRO A 87 -13.92 -18.63 -29.91
C PRO A 87 -13.81 -20.13 -29.70
N SER A 88 -14.95 -20.75 -29.41
CA SER A 88 -15.11 -22.19 -29.26
C SER A 88 -14.36 -22.90 -30.38
N ARG A 89 -13.22 -23.50 -30.06
CA ARG A 89 -12.59 -24.44 -30.97
C ARG A 89 -13.46 -25.69 -30.92
N ALA A 90 -14.37 -25.79 -31.88
CA ALA A 90 -15.11 -26.99 -32.17
C ALA A 90 -14.10 -28.12 -32.42
N GLY A 91 -14.11 -29.14 -31.55
CA GLY A 91 -13.26 -30.32 -31.72
C GLY A 91 -12.94 -31.09 -30.44
N SER A 92 -13.96 -31.64 -29.78
CA SER A 92 -14.00 -32.99 -29.18
C SER A 92 -15.05 -33.01 -28.06
N ARG A 93 -16.28 -33.42 -28.40
CA ARG A 93 -17.27 -33.85 -27.41
C ARG A 93 -16.81 -35.21 -26.88
N ASP A 94 -16.07 -35.20 -25.77
CA ASP A 94 -15.98 -36.26 -24.74
C ASP A 94 -14.82 -35.95 -23.77
N SER A 95 -14.91 -34.82 -23.08
CA SER A 95 -14.26 -34.67 -21.79
C SER A 95 -15.34 -34.36 -20.76
N THR A 96 -15.41 -35.21 -19.74
CA THR A 96 -16.31 -35.14 -18.61
C THR A 96 -16.12 -33.83 -17.84
N ALA A 97 -17.20 -33.35 -17.23
CA ALA A 97 -17.37 -32.02 -16.65
C ALA A 97 -16.55 -31.71 -15.37
N ILE A 98 -15.23 -31.89 -15.39
CA ILE A 98 -14.31 -31.52 -14.30
C ILE A 98 -12.98 -31.03 -14.90
N GLU A 99 -12.87 -29.74 -15.28
CA GLU A 99 -11.56 -29.20 -15.71
C GLU A 99 -11.42 -27.67 -15.56
N PHE A 100 -12.22 -27.03 -14.70
CA PHE A 100 -12.14 -25.58 -14.42
C PHE A 100 -11.86 -25.23 -12.94
N ASP A 101 -11.56 -26.21 -12.07
CA ASP A 101 -11.47 -26.03 -10.60
C ASP A 101 -10.05 -25.88 -10.03
N ASP A 102 -9.01 -25.82 -10.87
CA ASP A 102 -7.59 -25.81 -10.42
C ASP A 102 -6.84 -24.50 -10.68
N GLU A 103 -7.49 -23.49 -11.25
CA GLU A 103 -6.90 -22.16 -11.47
C GLU A 103 -7.80 -21.05 -10.92
N SER A 104 -7.19 -19.93 -10.52
CA SER A 104 -7.95 -18.76 -10.07
C SER A 104 -8.73 -18.12 -11.23
N PRO A 105 -9.95 -17.62 -11.03
CA PRO A 105 -10.74 -16.98 -12.09
C PRO A 105 -10.07 -15.70 -12.65
N TYR A 106 -9.17 -15.08 -11.89
CA TYR A 106 -8.49 -13.84 -12.27
C TYR A 106 -7.12 -14.14 -12.93
N PRO A 107 -6.91 -13.77 -14.21
CA PRO A 107 -5.63 -13.94 -14.90
C PRO A 107 -4.43 -13.32 -14.19
N GLU A 108 -4.65 -12.21 -13.49
CA GLU A 108 -3.64 -11.48 -12.71
C GLU A 108 -3.13 -12.33 -11.54
N VAL A 109 -4.04 -13.05 -10.87
CA VAL A 109 -3.70 -13.96 -9.78
C VAL A 109 -2.98 -15.20 -10.32
N ARG A 110 -3.49 -15.80 -11.41
CA ARG A 110 -2.84 -16.94 -12.07
C ARG A 110 -1.41 -16.64 -12.54
N ALA A 111 -1.16 -15.40 -12.93
CA ALA A 111 0.15 -14.94 -13.38
C ALA A 111 1.21 -14.94 -12.27
N ALA A 112 0.78 -14.50 -11.08
CA ALA A 112 1.64 -14.13 -9.97
C ALA A 112 1.69 -15.19 -8.85
N VAL A 113 0.67 -16.03 -8.72
CA VAL A 113 0.47 -16.94 -7.58
C VAL A 113 0.42 -18.39 -8.04
N SER A 114 1.17 -19.26 -7.34
CA SER A 114 1.13 -20.71 -7.55
C SER A 114 -0.22 -21.30 -7.12
N ASN A 115 -0.76 -22.21 -7.93
CA ASN A 115 -1.96 -23.00 -7.61
C ASN A 115 -1.65 -24.32 -6.87
N ILE A 116 -0.40 -24.53 -6.45
CA ILE A 116 0.04 -25.69 -5.69
C ILE A 116 0.61 -25.21 -4.35
N ASP A 117 0.39 -26.00 -3.30
CA ASP A 117 0.97 -25.82 -1.97
C ASP A 117 1.52 -27.14 -1.44
N ASP A 118 2.55 -27.04 -0.61
CA ASP A 118 3.14 -28.13 0.17
C ASP A 118 2.92 -27.83 1.67
N PRO A 119 1.92 -28.46 2.31
CA PRO A 119 1.62 -28.25 3.72
C PRO A 119 2.74 -28.65 4.68
N LEU A 120 3.67 -29.49 4.24
CA LEU A 120 4.74 -30.05 5.06
C LEU A 120 6.00 -29.16 5.07
N MET A 121 6.00 -28.08 4.28
CA MET A 121 7.14 -27.17 4.21
C MET A 121 7.31 -26.39 5.53
N PRO A 122 8.50 -26.44 6.18
CA PRO A 122 8.69 -25.84 7.49
C PRO A 122 8.62 -24.32 7.44
N VAL A 123 7.79 -23.71 8.30
CA VAL A 123 7.58 -22.26 8.35
C VAL A 123 8.16 -21.65 9.63
N ASN A 124 7.94 -22.32 10.76
CA ASN A 124 8.35 -21.86 12.08
C ASN A 124 9.77 -22.35 12.41
N THR A 125 10.78 -21.60 11.99
CA THR A 125 12.18 -21.98 12.19
C THR A 125 12.94 -20.92 12.97
N PHE A 126 14.05 -21.31 13.60
CA PHE A 126 14.94 -20.36 14.29
C PHE A 126 15.43 -19.26 13.35
N ARG A 127 15.87 -19.62 12.14
CA ARG A 127 16.39 -18.65 11.16
C ARG A 127 15.33 -17.65 10.71
N MET A 128 14.06 -18.08 10.57
CA MET A 128 12.95 -17.19 10.22
C MET A 128 12.77 -16.12 11.31
N TRP A 129 12.70 -16.53 12.58
CA TRP A 129 12.57 -15.60 13.71
C TRP A 129 13.80 -14.70 13.88
N PHE A 130 15.00 -15.27 13.82
CA PHE A 130 16.24 -14.52 13.98
C PHE A 130 16.38 -13.42 12.92
N LEU A 131 16.21 -13.76 11.63
CA LEU A 131 16.28 -12.79 10.54
C LEU A 131 15.12 -11.81 10.57
N GLY A 132 13.91 -12.30 10.82
CA GLY A 132 12.71 -11.48 10.89
C GLY A 132 12.82 -10.40 11.97
N ILE A 133 13.20 -10.77 13.19
CA ILE A 133 13.41 -9.84 14.30
C ILE A 133 14.56 -8.88 13.99
N PHE A 134 15.71 -9.39 13.55
CA PHE A 134 16.88 -8.56 13.24
C PHE A 134 16.57 -7.50 12.18
N LEU A 135 15.97 -7.90 11.06
CA LEU A 135 15.62 -6.99 9.97
C LEU A 135 14.51 -6.02 10.37
N THR A 136 13.53 -6.46 11.19
CA THR A 136 12.51 -5.56 11.74
C THR A 136 13.15 -4.45 12.58
N ILE A 137 14.06 -4.79 13.50
CA ILE A 137 14.77 -3.82 14.33
C ILE A 137 15.61 -2.87 13.47
N ALA A 138 16.38 -3.42 12.54
CA ALA A 138 17.27 -2.64 11.69
C ALA A 138 16.48 -1.67 10.79
N LEU A 139 15.46 -2.14 10.08
CA LEU A 139 14.70 -1.31 9.16
C LEU A 139 13.80 -0.30 9.88
N ALA A 140 13.16 -0.68 10.99
CA ALA A 140 12.40 0.28 11.81
C ALA A 140 13.30 1.41 12.32
N GLY A 141 14.48 1.08 12.86
CA GLY A 141 15.39 2.08 13.38
C GLY A 141 15.97 3.00 12.31
N VAL A 142 16.35 2.45 11.15
CA VAL A 142 16.88 3.22 10.02
C VAL A 142 15.81 4.13 9.43
N ASN A 143 14.61 3.63 9.19
CA ASN A 143 13.50 4.42 8.67
C ASN A 143 13.12 5.54 9.65
N GLN A 144 13.06 5.27 10.95
CA GLN A 144 12.78 6.29 11.96
C GLN A 144 13.85 7.39 12.00
N GLY A 145 15.12 7.01 11.83
CA GLY A 145 16.23 7.96 11.75
C GLY A 145 16.11 8.90 10.55
N PHE A 146 15.78 8.35 9.37
CA PHE A 146 15.68 9.13 8.14
C PHE A 146 14.40 9.95 8.01
N GLU A 147 13.34 9.61 8.74
CA GLU A 147 12.07 10.35 8.70
C GLU A 147 12.25 11.84 9.07
N TYR A 148 13.09 12.14 10.07
CA TYR A 148 13.33 13.51 10.53
C TYR A 148 14.26 14.32 9.62
N ARG A 149 14.91 13.68 8.65
CA ARG A 149 15.90 14.31 7.77
C ARG A 149 15.27 14.82 6.48
N ALA A 150 15.85 15.87 5.90
CA ALA A 150 15.55 16.31 4.54
C ALA A 150 16.78 16.12 3.61
N PRO A 151 16.65 15.42 2.47
CA PRO A 151 15.48 14.61 2.07
C PRO A 151 15.33 13.35 2.94
N SER A 152 14.09 12.91 3.13
CA SER A 152 13.79 11.67 3.86
C SER A 152 13.98 10.46 2.94
N VAL A 153 14.62 9.40 3.45
CA VAL A 153 14.87 8.15 2.70
C VAL A 153 14.15 7.00 3.41
N PHE A 154 13.31 6.27 2.68
CA PHE A 154 12.59 5.12 3.23
C PHE A 154 13.02 3.82 2.57
N ILE A 155 13.40 2.84 3.38
CA ILE A 155 13.68 1.49 2.95
C ILE A 155 12.36 0.71 2.93
N THR A 156 11.96 0.28 1.73
CA THR A 156 10.70 -0.44 1.51
C THR A 156 10.82 -1.95 1.77
N GLY A 157 9.68 -2.62 1.96
CA GLY A 157 9.62 -4.08 2.16
C GLY A 157 10.24 -4.89 1.02
N ILE A 158 10.25 -4.37 -0.21
CA ILE A 158 10.91 -5.02 -1.38
C ILE A 158 12.42 -5.15 -1.16
N ILE A 159 13.08 -4.12 -0.61
CA ILE A 159 14.51 -4.20 -0.26
C ILE A 159 14.70 -5.24 0.84
N GLY A 160 13.83 -5.22 1.85
CA GLY A 160 13.80 -6.23 2.91
C GLY A 160 13.77 -7.65 2.35
N GLN A 161 12.85 -7.91 1.41
CA GLN A 161 12.71 -9.19 0.70
C GLN A 161 13.97 -9.57 -0.10
N LEU A 162 14.64 -8.61 -0.75
CA LEU A 162 15.86 -8.91 -1.52
C LEU A 162 17.05 -9.22 -0.62
N ILE A 163 17.17 -8.56 0.53
CA ILE A 163 18.24 -8.76 1.50
C ILE A 163 18.03 -10.04 2.32
N SER A 164 16.78 -10.38 2.65
CA SER A 164 16.47 -11.59 3.42
C SER A 164 16.82 -12.88 2.71
N LEU A 165 16.81 -12.91 1.37
CA LEU A 165 17.16 -14.11 0.61
C LEU A 165 18.63 -14.56 0.78
N PRO A 166 19.65 -13.72 0.48
CA PRO A 166 21.05 -14.10 0.69
C PRO A 166 21.37 -14.34 2.16
N MET A 167 20.78 -13.58 3.09
CA MET A 167 20.94 -13.83 4.53
C MET A 167 20.35 -15.17 4.96
N GLY A 168 19.16 -15.52 4.45
CA GLY A 168 18.51 -16.81 4.67
C GLY A 168 19.33 -17.98 4.14
N LYS A 169 19.87 -17.85 2.91
CA LYS A 169 20.78 -18.85 2.32
C LYS A 169 22.10 -18.95 3.07
N PHE A 170 22.63 -17.85 3.60
CA PHE A 170 23.81 -17.87 4.44
C PHE A 170 23.55 -18.63 5.75
N LEU A 171 22.42 -18.40 6.42
CA LEU A 171 22.06 -19.14 7.63
C LEU A 171 21.74 -20.62 7.35
N GLU A 172 21.14 -20.94 6.21
CA GLU A 172 21.00 -22.33 5.74
C GLU A 172 22.36 -23.02 5.64
N TRP A 173 23.39 -22.31 5.18
CA TRP A 173 24.75 -22.85 5.08
C TRP A 173 25.50 -22.89 6.41
N ALA A 174 25.31 -21.88 7.27
CA ALA A 174 26.07 -21.70 8.51
C ALA A 174 25.50 -22.47 9.72
N LEU A 175 24.17 -22.64 9.81
CA LEU A 175 23.54 -23.25 10.99
C LEU A 175 23.63 -24.78 10.96
N PRO A 176 23.90 -25.43 12.10
CA PRO A 176 23.99 -26.88 12.17
C PRO A 176 22.61 -27.53 12.02
N SER A 177 22.57 -28.66 11.30
CA SER A 177 21.38 -29.52 11.17
C SER A 177 21.23 -30.52 12.33
N THR A 178 21.94 -30.29 13.44
CA THR A 178 21.90 -31.16 14.62
C THR A 178 20.53 -31.12 15.28
N GLN A 179 19.98 -32.29 15.58
CA GLN A 179 18.72 -32.42 16.29
C GLN A 179 18.95 -32.33 17.81
N PHE A 180 18.17 -31.49 18.46
CA PHE A 180 18.13 -31.33 19.91
C PHE A 180 16.82 -31.90 20.43
N LYS A 181 16.87 -32.60 21.57
CA LYS A 181 15.68 -33.09 22.27
C LYS A 181 15.57 -32.37 23.62
N THR A 182 14.63 -31.44 23.74
CA THR A 182 14.35 -30.72 25.00
C THR A 182 12.90 -30.97 25.40
N PHE A 183 12.65 -31.41 26.63
CA PHE A 183 11.28 -31.66 27.16
C PHE A 183 10.37 -32.48 26.22
N ASN A 184 10.87 -33.61 25.70
CA ASN A 184 10.18 -34.48 24.71
C ASN A 184 9.89 -33.86 23.34
N TYR A 185 10.39 -32.66 23.06
CA TYR A 185 10.28 -32.01 21.76
C TYR A 185 11.62 -32.08 21.03
N VAL A 186 11.60 -32.61 19.80
CA VAL A 186 12.77 -32.67 18.91
C VAL A 186 12.75 -31.43 18.02
N TRP A 187 13.86 -30.72 17.94
CA TRP A 187 14.00 -29.54 17.09
C TRP A 187 15.39 -29.41 16.50
N SER A 188 15.50 -28.70 15.38
CA SER A 188 16.76 -28.36 14.72
C SER A 188 16.83 -26.86 14.46
N LEU A 189 18.05 -26.30 14.56
CA LEU A 189 18.33 -24.91 14.15
C LEU A 189 18.23 -24.73 12.63
N ASN A 190 18.47 -25.82 11.89
CA ASN A 190 18.42 -25.87 10.44
C ASN A 190 17.61 -27.11 9.99
N PRO A 191 16.27 -27.02 9.96
CA PRO A 191 15.40 -28.16 9.67
C PRO A 191 15.40 -28.57 8.18
N GLY A 192 15.89 -27.70 7.28
CA GLY A 192 15.93 -27.98 5.84
C GLY A 192 16.38 -26.76 5.04
N PRO A 193 16.32 -26.78 3.70
CA PRO A 193 16.68 -25.63 2.86
C PRO A 193 15.83 -24.39 3.16
N PHE A 194 16.40 -23.19 3.02
CA PHE A 194 15.65 -21.94 3.16
C PHE A 194 14.59 -21.86 2.07
N ASN A 195 13.33 -21.78 2.49
CA ASN A 195 12.17 -21.92 1.61
C ASN A 195 11.35 -20.62 1.48
N ILE A 196 10.35 -20.67 0.60
CA ILE A 196 9.49 -19.52 0.28
C ILE A 196 8.64 -19.10 1.49
N LYS A 197 8.16 -20.03 2.31
CA LYS A 197 7.28 -19.71 3.45
C LYS A 197 8.02 -18.97 4.56
N GLU A 198 9.23 -19.40 4.88
CA GLU A 198 10.12 -18.67 5.80
C GLU A 198 10.43 -17.27 5.29
N HIS A 199 10.71 -17.16 3.99
CA HIS A 199 11.01 -15.89 3.35
C HIS A 199 9.84 -14.91 3.42
N VAL A 200 8.62 -15.40 3.15
CA VAL A 200 7.39 -14.61 3.24
C VAL A 200 7.16 -14.13 4.67
N CYS A 201 7.36 -14.98 5.68
CA CYS A 201 7.22 -14.58 7.08
C CYS A 201 8.18 -13.43 7.43
N ILE A 202 9.46 -13.53 7.04
CA ILE A 202 10.45 -12.47 7.27
C ILE A 202 10.00 -11.14 6.62
N THR A 203 9.55 -11.18 5.36
CA THR A 203 9.09 -9.97 4.66
C THR A 203 7.83 -9.39 5.28
N VAL A 204 6.88 -10.22 5.72
CA VAL A 204 5.69 -9.73 6.44
C VAL A 204 6.10 -9.03 7.74
N MET A 205 7.08 -9.54 8.50
CA MET A 205 7.60 -8.81 9.66
C MET A 205 8.17 -7.44 9.28
N ILE A 206 8.90 -7.37 8.16
CA ILE A 206 9.47 -6.12 7.66
C ILE A 206 8.39 -5.13 7.20
N ASN A 207 7.31 -5.59 6.57
CA ASN A 207 6.21 -4.72 6.14
C ASN A 207 5.55 -4.01 7.33
N VAL A 208 5.51 -4.66 8.50
CA VAL A 208 5.03 -4.06 9.75
C VAL A 208 5.96 -2.94 10.26
N ALA A 209 7.25 -2.98 9.91
CA ALA A 209 8.29 -2.06 10.42
C ALA A 209 8.25 -0.63 9.84
N TYR A 210 7.17 -0.24 9.15
CA TYR A 210 7.12 1.00 8.38
C TYR A 210 6.60 2.21 9.16
N ILE A 211 5.74 2.01 10.16
CA ILE A 211 5.10 3.07 10.97
C ILE A 211 4.87 2.48 12.38
N GLY A 212 5.07 3.25 13.45
CA GLY A 212 5.04 2.72 14.83
C GLY A 212 4.43 3.64 15.88
N ALA A 213 3.17 3.37 16.27
CA ALA A 213 2.60 3.81 17.55
C ALA A 213 1.85 2.65 18.21
N TYR A 214 2.34 2.22 19.38
CA TYR A 214 1.92 0.98 20.09
C TYR A 214 0.44 0.67 20.03
N ALA A 215 -0.37 1.59 20.54
CA ALA A 215 -1.76 1.31 20.82
C ALA A 215 -2.64 1.44 19.56
N THR A 216 -2.28 2.33 18.63
CA THR A 216 -2.98 2.51 17.36
C THR A 216 -2.68 1.39 16.38
N ASP A 217 -1.43 0.93 16.31
CA ASP A 217 -1.03 -0.13 15.38
C ASP A 217 -1.55 -1.49 15.83
N THR A 218 -1.48 -1.76 17.14
CA THR A 218 -2.04 -2.98 17.73
C THR A 218 -3.58 -3.00 17.56
N PHE A 219 -4.24 -1.84 17.67
CA PHE A 219 -5.67 -1.73 17.34
C PHE A 219 -5.94 -1.98 15.85
N GLY A 220 -5.13 -1.39 14.96
CA GLY A 220 -5.20 -1.67 13.52
C GLY A 220 -5.02 -3.15 13.21
N PHE A 221 -4.08 -3.84 13.86
CA PHE A 221 -3.87 -5.28 13.72
C PHE A 221 -5.13 -6.09 14.07
N SER A 222 -5.81 -5.72 15.16
CA SER A 222 -7.11 -6.29 15.50
C SER A 222 -8.14 -6.06 14.39
N LEU A 223 -8.25 -4.83 13.86
CA LEU A 223 -9.15 -4.52 12.75
C LEU A 223 -8.83 -5.35 11.50
N GLY A 224 -7.56 -5.43 11.09
CA GLY A 224 -7.11 -6.22 9.93
C GLY A 224 -7.49 -7.70 10.03
N GLY A 225 -7.34 -8.29 11.23
CA GLY A 225 -7.79 -9.65 11.50
C GLY A 225 -9.30 -9.86 11.40
N MET A 226 -10.09 -8.86 11.80
CA MET A 226 -11.55 -8.85 11.66
C MET A 226 -12.00 -8.63 10.22
N LEU A 227 -11.17 -8.00 9.38
CA LEU A 227 -11.43 -7.76 7.97
C LEU A 227 -11.25 -9.00 7.08
N ARG A 228 -10.58 -10.07 7.55
CA ARG A 228 -10.22 -11.26 6.77
C ARG A 228 -11.38 -11.85 5.96
N GLN A 229 -12.55 -11.98 6.59
CA GLN A 229 -13.74 -12.53 5.94
C GLN A 229 -14.28 -11.67 4.80
N PHE A 230 -13.99 -10.37 4.81
CA PHE A 230 -14.46 -9.43 3.82
C PHE A 230 -13.47 -9.22 2.68
N VAL A 231 -12.16 -9.23 2.96
CA VAL A 231 -11.14 -8.81 1.98
C VAL A 231 -10.02 -9.82 1.72
N VAL A 232 -9.92 -10.91 2.49
CA VAL A 232 -8.85 -11.91 2.33
C VAL A 232 -9.37 -13.20 1.69
N TRP A 233 -10.37 -13.85 2.27
CA TRP A 233 -10.91 -15.13 1.75
C TRP A 233 -11.53 -15.06 0.35
N PRO A 234 -12.26 -14.00 -0.02
CA PRO A 234 -12.93 -13.95 -1.32
C PRO A 234 -11.96 -13.71 -2.48
N ALA A 235 -12.22 -14.38 -3.60
CA ALA A 235 -11.40 -14.27 -4.81
C ALA A 235 -11.46 -12.89 -5.47
N SER A 236 -12.61 -12.20 -5.38
CA SER A 236 -12.81 -10.88 -5.99
C SER A 236 -11.96 -9.76 -5.36
N MET A 237 -11.39 -10.04 -4.19
CA MET A 237 -10.49 -9.13 -3.48
C MET A 237 -9.06 -9.51 -3.83
N ILE A 238 -8.54 -8.91 -4.91
CA ILE A 238 -7.30 -9.32 -5.58
C ILE A 238 -6.05 -8.80 -4.84
N TRP A 239 -6.12 -7.60 -4.26
CA TRP A 239 -4.96 -6.89 -3.69
C TRP A 239 -3.79 -6.81 -4.68
N PRO A 240 -3.87 -5.95 -5.71
CA PRO A 240 -2.84 -5.89 -6.76
C PRO A 240 -1.41 -5.70 -6.22
N SER A 241 -1.23 -4.91 -5.16
CA SER A 241 0.08 -4.75 -4.49
C SER A 241 0.64 -6.06 -3.91
N ALA A 242 -0.21 -6.95 -3.37
CA ALA A 242 0.22 -8.25 -2.86
C ALA A 242 0.69 -9.21 -3.99
N LEU A 243 0.18 -9.02 -5.22
CA LEU A 243 0.60 -9.80 -6.39
C LEU A 243 2.04 -9.49 -6.81
N VAL A 244 2.51 -8.26 -6.61
CA VAL A 244 3.90 -7.87 -6.89
C VAL A 244 4.85 -8.67 -6.01
N ASN A 245 4.60 -8.66 -4.69
CA ASN A 245 5.40 -9.40 -3.72
C ASN A 245 5.34 -10.91 -4.01
N SER A 246 4.15 -11.44 -4.29
CA SER A 246 3.93 -12.85 -4.65
C SER A 246 4.72 -13.27 -5.90
N ALA A 247 4.67 -12.44 -6.96
CA ALA A 247 5.39 -12.69 -8.20
C ALA A 247 6.91 -12.64 -7.99
N LEU A 248 7.40 -11.73 -7.14
CA LEU A 248 8.81 -11.65 -6.78
C LEU A 248 9.26 -12.88 -5.98
N PHE A 249 8.49 -13.33 -4.97
CA PHE A 249 8.83 -14.55 -4.22
C PHE A 249 8.95 -15.78 -5.12
N ASN A 250 7.98 -15.98 -6.00
CA ASN A 250 7.99 -17.08 -6.96
C ASN A 250 9.11 -16.95 -8.01
N THR A 251 9.62 -15.74 -8.23
CA THR A 251 10.75 -15.49 -9.12
C THR A 251 12.09 -15.79 -8.44
N LEU A 252 12.22 -15.44 -7.15
CA LEU A 252 13.43 -15.65 -6.34
C LEU A 252 13.58 -17.11 -5.88
N HIS A 253 12.47 -17.75 -5.49
CA HIS A 253 12.42 -19.15 -5.10
C HIS A 253 12.03 -20.00 -6.30
N LYS A 254 13.01 -20.72 -6.83
CA LYS A 254 12.92 -21.48 -8.08
C LYS A 254 11.95 -22.66 -7.95
N ASN A 255 10.66 -22.49 -8.23
CA ASN A 255 9.61 -23.54 -8.28
C ASN A 255 8.32 -22.94 -8.92
N TYR A 256 7.53 -23.51 -9.83
CA TYR A 256 7.38 -24.82 -10.48
C TYR A 256 7.12 -24.62 -11.99
N GLY A 257 7.58 -25.53 -12.85
CA GLY A 257 7.17 -25.61 -14.26
C GLY A 257 8.31 -25.90 -15.24
N LYS A 258 7.99 -26.62 -16.32
CA LYS A 258 8.90 -26.93 -17.43
C LYS A 258 9.67 -25.67 -17.82
N ARG A 259 10.98 -25.80 -18.08
CA ARG A 259 11.78 -24.74 -18.72
C ARG A 259 11.06 -24.35 -20.02
N ASP A 260 10.36 -23.22 -20.01
CA ASP A 260 9.76 -22.68 -21.21
C ASP A 260 10.86 -22.43 -22.22
N ARG A 261 10.83 -23.18 -23.33
CA ARG A 261 11.75 -22.97 -24.45
C ARG A 261 11.32 -21.68 -25.17
N GLY A 262 12.26 -20.77 -25.40
CA GLY A 262 12.06 -19.59 -26.25
C GLY A 262 11.87 -18.24 -25.55
N HIS A 263 11.86 -18.16 -24.22
CA HIS A 263 11.68 -16.90 -23.48
C HIS A 263 12.72 -16.76 -22.36
N MET A 264 13.05 -15.52 -21.98
CA MET A 264 13.92 -15.26 -20.83
C MET A 264 13.30 -15.79 -19.52
N THR A 265 14.13 -16.21 -18.57
CA THR A 265 13.64 -16.60 -17.24
C THR A 265 13.20 -15.35 -16.47
N ARG A 266 12.18 -15.50 -15.62
CA ARG A 266 11.65 -14.44 -14.75
C ARG A 266 12.77 -13.80 -13.90
N GLU A 267 13.64 -14.64 -13.35
CA GLU A 267 14.80 -14.24 -12.55
C GLU A 267 15.82 -13.39 -13.34
N ARG A 268 16.21 -13.83 -14.55
CA ARG A 268 17.13 -13.06 -15.38
C ARG A 268 16.54 -11.71 -15.78
N PHE A 269 15.26 -11.70 -16.14
CA PHE A 269 14.56 -10.45 -16.45
C PHE A 269 14.58 -9.49 -15.26
N PHE A 270 14.27 -9.98 -14.05
CA PHE A 270 14.30 -9.19 -12.83
C PHE A 270 15.67 -8.52 -12.60
N PHE A 271 16.76 -9.29 -12.58
CA PHE A 271 18.09 -8.73 -12.32
C PHE A 271 18.55 -7.73 -13.40
N ILE A 272 18.25 -8.00 -14.67
CA ILE A 272 18.57 -7.07 -15.76
C ILE A 272 17.78 -5.76 -15.59
N ALA A 273 16.46 -5.84 -15.38
CA ALA A 273 15.62 -4.67 -15.20
C ALA A 273 16.02 -3.86 -13.95
N CYS A 274 16.33 -4.54 -12.84
CA CYS A 274 16.78 -3.91 -11.60
C CYS A 274 18.12 -3.19 -11.81
N ALA A 275 19.08 -3.80 -12.49
CA ALA A 275 20.38 -3.18 -12.81
C ALA A 275 20.21 -1.99 -13.75
N CYS A 276 19.37 -2.11 -14.78
CA CYS A 276 19.06 -1.00 -15.68
C CYS A 276 18.42 0.17 -14.92
N SER A 277 17.47 -0.10 -14.02
CA SER A 277 16.83 0.93 -13.19
C SER A 277 17.82 1.59 -12.23
N PHE A 278 18.67 0.80 -11.58
CA PHE A 278 19.74 1.30 -10.70
C PHE A 278 20.68 2.25 -11.45
N VAL A 279 21.19 1.83 -12.61
CA VAL A 279 22.12 2.63 -13.41
C VAL A 279 21.43 3.87 -13.98
N TRP A 280 20.19 3.72 -14.47
CA TRP A 280 19.43 4.84 -15.03
C TRP A 280 19.17 5.91 -13.98
N TYR A 281 18.79 5.54 -12.75
CA TYR A 281 18.40 6.49 -11.71
C TYR A 281 19.50 7.49 -11.31
N TRP A 282 20.78 7.16 -11.47
CA TRP A 282 21.88 8.12 -11.29
C TRP A 282 21.75 9.37 -12.18
N ILE A 283 21.16 9.21 -13.36
CA ILE A 283 20.99 10.29 -14.33
C ILE A 283 19.92 11.29 -13.84
N PRO A 284 18.62 10.96 -13.74
CA PRO A 284 17.63 11.91 -13.29
C PRO A 284 17.70 12.19 -11.78
N GLY A 285 18.28 11.30 -10.97
CA GLY A 285 18.34 11.47 -9.51
C GLY A 285 19.48 12.36 -9.02
N TYR A 286 20.54 12.58 -9.82
CA TYR A 286 21.72 13.33 -9.36
C TYR A 286 22.51 14.03 -10.46
N LEU A 287 22.84 13.34 -11.56
CA LEU A 287 23.67 13.93 -12.62
C LEU A 287 22.90 14.98 -13.44
N PHE A 288 21.59 14.82 -13.64
CA PHE A 288 20.72 15.66 -14.45
C PHE A 288 19.29 15.69 -13.87
N THR A 289 19.12 16.39 -12.76
CA THR A 289 17.86 16.49 -12.00
C THR A 289 16.69 17.11 -12.76
N ALA A 290 16.92 17.96 -13.76
CA ALA A 290 15.83 18.48 -14.58
C ALA A 290 15.14 17.42 -15.46
N LEU A 291 15.72 16.21 -15.60
CA LEU A 291 15.01 15.06 -16.21
C LEU A 291 13.97 14.44 -15.26
N SER A 292 14.14 14.62 -13.95
CA SER A 292 13.15 14.23 -12.93
C SER A 292 11.99 15.22 -12.90
N VAL A 293 12.30 16.52 -12.89
CA VAL A 293 11.32 17.63 -12.97
C VAL A 293 11.30 18.19 -14.39
N PHE A 294 10.82 17.38 -15.35
CA PHE A 294 10.90 17.71 -16.77
C PHE A 294 9.83 18.74 -17.21
N ASN A 295 10.10 20.02 -16.97
CA ASN A 295 9.25 21.16 -17.29
C ASN A 295 9.83 22.04 -18.42
N TRP A 296 10.19 21.43 -19.55
CA TRP A 296 10.82 22.11 -20.70
C TRP A 296 10.08 23.36 -21.22
N VAL A 297 8.75 23.39 -21.11
CA VAL A 297 7.93 24.56 -21.49
C VAL A 297 8.26 25.77 -20.61
N CYS A 298 8.49 25.55 -19.30
CA CYS A 298 8.89 26.60 -18.37
C CYS A 298 10.34 27.05 -18.63
N TRP A 299 11.21 26.19 -19.17
CA TRP A 299 12.58 26.59 -19.55
C TRP A 299 12.63 27.52 -20.75
N ILE A 300 11.67 27.40 -21.68
CA ILE A 300 11.55 28.30 -22.83
C ILE A 300 11.07 29.70 -22.40
N ALA A 301 10.17 29.76 -21.42
CA ALA A 301 9.58 31.01 -20.92
C ALA A 301 9.66 31.12 -19.38
N PRO A 302 10.86 31.23 -18.79
CA PRO A 302 11.08 31.09 -17.34
C PRO A 302 10.42 32.19 -16.51
N THR A 303 10.29 33.40 -17.06
CA THR A 303 9.73 34.57 -16.38
C THR A 303 8.24 34.82 -16.68
N ASN A 304 7.63 34.04 -17.57
CA ASN A 304 6.21 34.20 -17.89
C ASN A 304 5.36 33.51 -16.82
N THR A 305 4.74 34.31 -15.95
CA THR A 305 3.93 33.81 -14.83
C THR A 305 2.80 32.90 -15.29
N THR A 306 2.13 33.18 -16.42
CA THR A 306 1.02 32.36 -16.91
C THR A 306 1.51 30.99 -17.37
N VAL A 307 2.62 30.93 -18.12
CA VAL A 307 3.20 29.65 -18.57
C VAL A 307 3.66 28.81 -17.39
N ASN A 308 4.36 29.42 -16.43
CA ASN A 308 4.86 28.74 -15.24
C ASN A 308 3.72 28.27 -14.32
N THR A 309 2.63 29.03 -14.25
CA THR A 309 1.43 28.64 -13.50
C THR A 309 0.76 27.40 -14.10
N LEU A 310 0.73 27.27 -15.43
CA LEU A 310 0.07 26.14 -16.12
C LEU A 310 0.97 24.89 -16.23
N PHE A 311 2.24 25.06 -16.61
CA PHE A 311 3.16 23.97 -16.91
C PHE A 311 4.21 23.72 -15.82
N GLY A 312 4.24 24.56 -14.79
CA GLY A 312 5.14 24.42 -13.65
C GLY A 312 4.92 23.12 -12.90
N ALA A 313 6.00 22.48 -12.48
CA ALA A 313 5.98 21.18 -11.83
C ALA A 313 6.04 21.28 -10.31
N ASN A 314 6.61 22.37 -9.75
CA ASN A 314 6.77 22.53 -8.31
C ASN A 314 5.55 23.21 -7.65
N THR A 315 5.15 24.37 -8.16
CA THR A 315 4.02 25.16 -7.62
C THR A 315 2.90 25.40 -8.64
N GLY A 316 3.16 25.11 -9.91
CA GLY A 316 2.19 25.16 -11.00
C GLY A 316 1.26 23.95 -11.08
N LEU A 317 0.41 23.95 -12.11
CA LEU A 317 -0.58 22.90 -12.36
C LEU A 317 0.01 21.62 -12.96
N GLY A 318 1.29 21.55 -13.29
CA GLY A 318 1.95 20.33 -13.73
C GLY A 318 1.38 19.73 -15.02
N MET A 319 0.95 20.54 -16.00
CA MET A 319 0.38 20.03 -17.27
C MET A 319 1.38 19.28 -18.18
N SER A 320 2.61 19.03 -17.72
CA SER A 320 3.55 18.15 -18.41
C SER A 320 3.15 16.68 -18.20
N ILE A 321 3.27 15.87 -19.25
CA ILE A 321 2.87 14.46 -19.24
C ILE A 321 4.05 13.49 -19.10
N ILE A 322 5.29 13.99 -19.11
CA ILE A 322 6.50 13.17 -19.19
C ILE A 322 7.46 13.54 -18.07
N THR A 323 8.00 12.51 -17.42
CA THR A 323 9.21 12.54 -16.60
C THR A 323 10.03 11.30 -16.92
N PHE A 324 11.35 11.37 -16.75
CA PHE A 324 12.26 10.26 -16.99
C PHE A 324 12.72 9.57 -15.71
N ASP A 325 12.11 9.94 -14.58
CA ASP A 325 12.42 9.41 -13.27
C ASP A 325 11.31 8.46 -12.78
N TRP A 326 11.68 7.19 -12.55
CA TRP A 326 10.76 6.20 -12.01
C TRP A 326 10.25 6.56 -10.61
N ALA A 327 11.03 7.23 -9.76
CA ALA A 327 10.56 7.70 -8.45
C ALA A 327 9.43 8.73 -8.59
N GLN A 328 9.47 9.56 -9.63
CA GLN A 328 8.40 10.53 -9.92
C GLN A 328 7.18 9.87 -10.55
N ILE A 329 7.38 8.85 -11.40
CA ILE A 329 6.31 8.05 -12.02
C ILE A 329 5.56 7.22 -10.97
N SER A 330 6.30 6.62 -10.03
CA SER A 330 5.75 5.75 -8.98
C SER A 330 5.40 6.49 -7.67
N PHE A 331 5.43 7.84 -7.69
CA PHE A 331 5.18 8.66 -6.50
C PHE A 331 3.82 8.37 -5.83
N VAL A 332 2.78 8.11 -6.63
CA VAL A 332 1.42 7.75 -6.14
C VAL A 332 1.21 6.23 -6.15
N GLY A 333 2.31 5.47 -6.02
CA GLY A 333 2.35 4.02 -6.18
C GLY A 333 2.63 3.59 -7.63
N SER A 334 2.99 2.33 -7.81
CA SER A 334 3.36 1.82 -9.14
C SER A 334 2.15 1.78 -10.09
N PRO A 335 2.24 2.41 -11.28
CA PRO A 335 1.17 2.34 -12.27
C PRO A 335 1.01 0.93 -12.83
N LEU A 336 2.10 0.16 -12.97
CA LEU A 336 2.05 -1.21 -13.53
C LEU A 336 1.15 -2.16 -12.72
N VAL A 337 0.90 -1.83 -11.46
CA VAL A 337 0.13 -2.65 -10.53
C VAL A 337 -1.34 -2.27 -10.53
N THR A 338 -1.64 -1.00 -10.80
CA THR A 338 -2.98 -0.44 -10.69
C THR A 338 -3.80 -0.78 -11.94
N PRO A 339 -5.06 -1.25 -11.81
CA PRO A 339 -5.90 -1.50 -12.98
C PRO A 339 -6.17 -0.24 -13.79
N TRP A 340 -6.14 -0.34 -15.12
CA TRP A 340 -6.30 0.80 -16.04
C TRP A 340 -7.58 1.62 -15.79
N TRP A 341 -8.71 0.96 -15.51
CA TRP A 341 -9.96 1.65 -15.21
C TRP A 341 -9.88 2.51 -13.93
N SER A 342 -9.11 2.06 -12.94
CA SER A 342 -8.88 2.81 -11.70
C SER A 342 -8.02 4.04 -11.99
N GLU A 343 -6.96 3.86 -12.79
CA GLU A 343 -6.13 4.98 -13.25
C GLU A 343 -6.95 6.04 -14.01
N MET A 344 -7.86 5.62 -14.89
CA MET A 344 -8.75 6.53 -15.62
C MET A 344 -9.62 7.39 -14.71
N ASN A 345 -10.13 6.84 -13.60
CA ASN A 345 -10.91 7.61 -12.63
C ASN A 345 -10.03 8.64 -11.91
N THR A 346 -8.82 8.26 -11.52
CA THR A 346 -7.84 9.17 -10.91
C THR A 346 -7.47 10.32 -11.86
N ILE A 347 -7.20 10.02 -13.14
CA ILE A 347 -6.85 11.02 -14.16
C ILE A 347 -8.02 11.97 -14.43
N ALA A 348 -9.24 11.43 -14.55
CA ALA A 348 -10.43 12.25 -14.73
C ALA A 348 -10.58 13.23 -13.56
N SER A 349 -10.22 12.80 -12.34
CA SER A 349 -10.25 13.65 -11.16
C SER A 349 -9.22 14.76 -11.21
N VAL A 350 -7.97 14.44 -11.54
CA VAL A 350 -6.89 15.42 -11.79
C VAL A 350 -7.38 16.46 -12.81
N ILE A 351 -7.82 16.03 -13.99
CA ILE A 351 -8.27 16.95 -15.05
C ILE A 351 -9.43 17.83 -14.57
N ILE A 352 -10.49 17.26 -13.99
CA ILE A 352 -11.68 18.03 -13.60
C ILE A 352 -11.39 18.96 -12.42
N CYS A 353 -10.61 18.52 -11.44
CA CYS A 353 -10.25 19.33 -10.28
C CYS A 353 -9.41 20.55 -10.68
N PHE A 354 -8.62 20.46 -11.75
CA PHE A 354 -7.82 21.58 -12.25
C PHE A 354 -8.61 22.62 -13.07
N TRP A 355 -9.93 22.49 -13.25
CA TRP A 355 -10.73 23.53 -13.94
C TRP A 355 -11.33 24.58 -12.98
N PHE A 356 -11.21 24.41 -11.65
CA PHE A 356 -11.74 25.34 -10.63
C PHE A 356 -10.64 26.25 -10.03
N ILE A 357 -10.07 27.16 -10.82
CA ILE A 357 -8.82 27.84 -10.42
C ILE A 357 -8.99 29.16 -9.65
N ASN A 358 -10.17 29.78 -9.57
CA ASN A 358 -10.24 31.13 -8.97
C ASN A 358 -11.56 31.48 -8.27
N VAL A 359 -11.78 30.94 -7.07
CA VAL A 359 -13.02 31.19 -6.30
C VAL A 359 -12.77 31.80 -4.91
N LEU A 360 -11.54 31.82 -4.37
CA LEU A 360 -11.29 32.17 -2.95
C LEU A 360 -9.98 32.98 -2.72
N SER A 361 -9.74 34.04 -3.50
CA SER A 361 -8.49 34.84 -3.42
C SER A 361 -7.19 34.06 -3.67
N THR A 362 -7.29 32.83 -4.19
CA THR A 362 -6.16 31.93 -4.47
C THR A 362 -5.22 32.47 -5.55
N GLY A 363 -5.65 33.45 -6.35
CA GLY A 363 -4.82 34.08 -7.38
C GLY A 363 -3.62 34.86 -6.84
N TYR A 364 -3.64 35.28 -5.57
CA TYR A 364 -2.53 35.95 -4.89
C TYR A 364 -1.51 34.99 -4.28
N LEU A 365 -1.76 33.69 -4.39
CA LEU A 365 -0.91 32.63 -3.86
C LEU A 365 -0.36 31.75 -4.99
N PRO A 366 0.70 30.97 -4.73
CA PRO A 366 1.06 29.86 -5.61
C PRO A 366 -0.14 28.93 -5.78
N ILE A 367 -0.34 28.38 -6.98
CA ILE A 367 -1.49 27.50 -7.25
C ILE A 367 -1.43 26.24 -6.38
N SER A 368 -0.24 25.64 -6.30
CA SER A 368 0.03 24.44 -5.53
C SER A 368 1.11 24.71 -4.50
N ALA A 369 0.78 24.54 -3.23
CA ALA A 369 1.73 24.46 -2.13
C ALA A 369 1.09 23.69 -0.98
N TYR A 370 1.92 22.99 -0.20
CA TYR A 370 1.50 22.21 0.97
C TYR A 370 1.40 23.04 2.26
N VAL A 371 1.86 24.30 2.23
CA VAL A 371 1.78 25.24 3.34
C VAL A 371 0.57 26.17 3.19
N SER A 372 0.11 26.70 4.33
CA SER A 372 -0.88 27.78 4.37
C SER A 372 -0.18 29.14 4.48
N PHE A 373 -0.87 30.21 4.10
CA PHE A 373 -0.33 31.57 3.99
C PHE A 373 -1.12 32.58 4.82
N ASP A 374 -0.47 33.69 5.17
CA ASP A 374 -1.11 34.87 5.75
C ASP A 374 -1.65 35.84 4.68
N ASN A 375 -2.25 36.95 5.12
CA ASN A 375 -2.81 37.97 4.22
C ASN A 375 -1.75 38.75 3.43
N THR A 376 -0.46 38.59 3.74
CA THR A 376 0.66 39.20 3.00
C THR A 376 1.22 38.27 1.92
N GLY A 377 0.80 37.00 1.90
CA GLY A 377 1.31 35.97 0.99
C GLY A 377 2.56 35.28 1.51
N MET A 378 2.91 35.45 2.78
CA MET A 378 4.00 34.74 3.44
C MET A 378 3.47 33.46 4.12
N PRO A 379 4.32 32.43 4.32
CA PRO A 379 3.91 31.23 5.06
C PRO A 379 3.35 31.58 6.45
N TYR A 380 2.20 30.99 6.79
CA TYR A 380 1.45 31.34 7.99
C TYR A 380 2.26 31.06 9.26
N ASN A 381 2.48 32.08 10.09
CA ASN A 381 3.21 31.91 11.34
C ASN A 381 2.29 31.40 12.46
N ILE A 382 2.39 30.11 12.73
CA ILE A 382 1.63 29.41 13.78
C ILE A 382 1.86 29.99 15.18
N SER A 383 3.12 30.35 15.51
CA SER A 383 3.47 30.84 16.83
C SER A 383 2.84 32.20 17.15
N ALA A 384 2.36 32.91 16.13
CA ALA A 384 1.69 34.19 16.29
C ALA A 384 0.25 34.06 16.81
N VAL A 385 -0.37 32.88 16.77
CA VAL A 385 -1.81 32.68 17.13
C VAL A 385 -2.04 31.64 18.23
N VAL A 386 -0.96 31.12 18.80
CA VAL A 386 -0.98 30.09 19.84
C VAL A 386 -0.28 30.61 21.09
N SER A 387 -0.96 30.54 22.23
CA SER A 387 -0.42 30.82 23.56
C SER A 387 -0.59 29.58 24.44
N ASP A 388 0.49 29.11 25.08
CA ASP A 388 0.52 27.91 25.92
C ASP A 388 -0.11 26.64 25.28
N GLY A 389 0.12 26.43 23.98
CA GLY A 389 -0.42 25.28 23.24
C GLY A 389 -1.94 25.34 23.00
N ARG A 390 -2.57 26.48 23.28
CA ARG A 390 -3.98 26.77 22.99
C ARG A 390 -4.10 27.88 21.97
N PHE A 391 -5.15 27.80 21.16
CA PHE A 391 -5.48 28.87 20.23
C PHE A 391 -5.96 30.12 20.96
N ASP A 392 -5.40 31.28 20.61
CA ASP A 392 -5.79 32.58 21.15
C ASP A 392 -6.55 33.40 20.09
N PRO A 393 -7.86 33.68 20.29
CA PRO A 393 -8.66 34.44 19.34
C PRO A 393 -8.22 35.90 19.16
N GLU A 394 -7.66 36.55 20.19
CA GLU A 394 -7.26 37.96 20.11
C GLU A 394 -6.00 38.11 19.25
N LEU A 395 -5.03 37.22 19.45
CA LEU A 395 -3.83 37.16 18.61
C LEU A 395 -4.18 36.84 17.15
N TYR A 396 -5.13 35.95 16.93
CA TYR A 396 -5.62 35.65 15.58
C TYR A 396 -6.28 36.86 14.91
N ALA A 397 -7.14 37.59 15.62
CA ALA A 397 -7.78 38.80 15.11
C ALA A 397 -6.76 39.90 14.76
N ALA A 398 -5.66 39.99 15.51
CA ALA A 398 -4.60 40.96 15.28
C ALA A 398 -3.60 40.58 14.16
N TYR A 399 -3.45 39.28 13.86
CA TYR A 399 -2.48 38.79 12.88
C TYR A 399 -3.08 38.69 11.47
N SER A 400 -3.67 37.55 11.12
CA SER A 400 -4.30 37.36 9.80
C SER A 400 -5.23 36.14 9.80
N PRO A 401 -6.22 36.10 8.89
CA PRO A 401 -6.90 34.86 8.58
C PRO A 401 -5.95 33.95 7.81
N ILE A 402 -6.24 32.65 7.83
CA ILE A 402 -5.45 31.64 7.14
C ILE A 402 -5.92 31.52 5.69
N PHE A 403 -4.98 31.60 4.74
CA PHE A 403 -5.25 31.39 3.33
C PHE A 403 -4.63 30.09 2.83
N MET A 404 -5.44 29.36 2.07
CA MET A 404 -5.08 28.09 1.45
C MET A 404 -4.92 28.28 -0.05
N THR A 405 -3.97 27.56 -0.63
CA THR A 405 -3.76 27.52 -2.08
C THR A 405 -4.95 26.87 -2.79
N ALA A 406 -5.04 27.08 -4.11
CA ALA A 406 -6.09 26.45 -4.92
C ALA A 406 -6.02 24.92 -4.85
N ALA A 407 -4.82 24.35 -4.89
CA ALA A 407 -4.60 22.91 -4.76
C ALA A 407 -5.08 22.39 -3.40
N LEU A 408 -4.80 23.10 -2.30
CA LEU A 408 -5.22 22.70 -0.95
C LEU A 408 -6.75 22.78 -0.79
N CYS A 409 -7.39 23.83 -1.31
CA CYS A 409 -8.85 23.95 -1.33
C CYS A 409 -9.51 22.78 -2.08
N MET A 410 -8.97 22.42 -3.24
CA MET A 410 -9.46 21.29 -4.04
C MET A 410 -9.22 19.96 -3.34
N ALA A 411 -8.04 19.75 -2.75
CA ALA A 411 -7.75 18.55 -1.97
C ALA A 411 -8.75 18.36 -0.82
N TYR A 412 -9.14 19.44 -0.14
CA TYR A 412 -10.16 19.39 0.92
C TYR A 412 -11.57 19.12 0.38
N PHE A 413 -12.00 19.80 -0.69
CA PHE A 413 -13.27 19.52 -1.33
C PHE A 413 -13.40 18.03 -1.72
N VAL A 414 -12.35 17.51 -2.34
CA VAL A 414 -12.30 16.12 -2.79
C VAL A 414 -12.22 15.14 -1.61
N SER A 415 -11.50 15.49 -0.54
CA SER A 415 -11.48 14.68 0.69
C SER A 415 -12.86 14.57 1.34
N PHE A 416 -13.61 15.68 1.40
CA PHE A 416 -15.00 15.69 1.88
C PHE A 416 -15.93 14.87 0.99
N ALA A 417 -15.76 14.97 -0.33
CA ALA A 417 -16.49 14.14 -1.28
C ALA A 417 -16.14 12.65 -1.15
N GLY A 418 -14.87 12.31 -0.93
CA GLY A 418 -14.40 10.95 -0.75
C GLY A 418 -15.10 10.23 0.40
N PHE A 419 -15.33 10.93 1.52
CA PHE A 419 -16.05 10.38 2.67
C PHE A 419 -17.50 10.00 2.34
N GLY A 420 -18.28 10.89 1.73
CA GLY A 420 -19.66 10.55 1.33
C GLY A 420 -19.70 9.47 0.24
N ALA A 421 -18.76 9.53 -0.69
CA ALA A 421 -18.69 8.61 -1.83
C ALA A 421 -18.37 7.19 -1.41
N ILE A 422 -17.40 6.99 -0.51
CA ILE A 422 -16.95 5.64 -0.14
C ILE A 422 -18.05 4.83 0.54
N PHE A 423 -18.81 5.44 1.46
CA PHE A 423 -19.93 4.77 2.10
C PHE A 423 -21.04 4.49 1.10
N THR A 424 -21.47 5.49 0.33
CA THR A 424 -22.56 5.34 -0.64
C THR A 424 -22.25 4.28 -1.69
N HIS A 425 -21.04 4.32 -2.27
CA HIS A 425 -20.60 3.34 -3.25
C HIS A 425 -20.53 1.93 -2.65
N THR A 426 -19.94 1.78 -1.46
CA THR A 426 -19.85 0.48 -0.79
C THR A 426 -21.22 -0.11 -0.46
N PHE A 427 -22.16 0.69 0.04
CA PHE A 427 -23.51 0.22 0.33
C PHE A 427 -24.28 -0.18 -0.93
N LEU A 428 -24.17 0.57 -2.02
CA LEU A 428 -24.89 0.30 -3.26
C LEU A 428 -24.34 -0.92 -4.01
N TRP A 429 -23.01 -1.02 -4.18
CA TRP A 429 -22.37 -2.10 -4.93
C TRP A 429 -22.19 -3.37 -4.10
N PHE A 430 -21.75 -3.23 -2.84
CA PHE A 430 -21.30 -4.37 -2.04
C PHE A 430 -22.17 -4.65 -0.81
N GLY A 431 -23.20 -3.84 -0.52
CA GLY A 431 -23.98 -3.96 0.72
C GLY A 431 -24.61 -5.35 0.92
N ARG A 432 -25.09 -5.99 -0.14
CA ARG A 432 -25.65 -7.36 -0.06
C ARG A 432 -24.57 -8.41 0.23
N ASP A 433 -23.40 -8.25 -0.38
CA ASP A 433 -22.27 -9.17 -0.18
C ASP A 433 -21.69 -9.04 1.22
N ILE A 434 -21.58 -7.82 1.74
CA ILE A 434 -21.16 -7.55 3.13
C ILE A 434 -22.10 -8.26 4.09
N VAL A 435 -23.42 -8.11 3.93
CA VAL A 435 -24.42 -8.77 4.80
C VAL A 435 -24.32 -10.29 4.71
N ARG A 436 -24.12 -10.85 3.51
CA ARG A 436 -23.91 -12.28 3.32
C ARG A 436 -22.64 -12.77 4.02
N ARG A 437 -21.57 -11.98 3.98
CA ARG A 437 -20.25 -12.36 4.50
C ARG A 437 -20.15 -12.42 6.02
N PHE A 438 -21.02 -11.72 6.74
CA PHE A 438 -21.17 -11.91 8.19
C PHE A 438 -21.57 -13.35 8.58
N ARG A 439 -22.06 -14.16 7.63
CA ARG A 439 -22.47 -15.55 7.87
C ARG A 439 -21.65 -16.59 7.10
N SER A 440 -20.70 -16.17 6.27
CA SER A 440 -19.90 -17.09 5.44
C SER A 440 -18.66 -17.58 6.18
N SER A 441 -18.23 -18.80 5.85
CA SER A 441 -16.98 -19.39 6.30
C SER A 441 -16.00 -19.53 5.14
N LEU A 442 -14.71 -19.73 5.44
CA LEU A 442 -13.68 -20.06 4.44
C LEU A 442 -14.06 -21.29 3.59
N LYS A 443 -14.86 -22.22 4.13
CA LYS A 443 -15.36 -23.40 3.42
C LYS A 443 -16.35 -23.09 2.29
N ASP A 444 -16.99 -21.92 2.34
CA ASP A 444 -17.97 -21.51 1.32
C ASP A 444 -17.30 -20.93 0.06
N GLU A 445 -16.00 -20.64 0.13
CA GLU A 445 -15.21 -20.07 -0.97
C GLU A 445 -14.73 -21.17 -1.92
N ARG A 446 -15.03 -20.99 -3.21
CA ARG A 446 -14.70 -21.96 -4.29
C ARG A 446 -13.35 -21.72 -4.96
N ASP A 447 -12.59 -20.69 -4.56
CA ASP A 447 -11.29 -20.39 -5.14
C ASP A 447 -10.21 -21.41 -4.75
N VAL A 448 -9.29 -21.69 -5.68
CA VAL A 448 -8.21 -22.67 -5.47
C VAL A 448 -7.35 -22.31 -4.27
N HIS A 449 -7.05 -21.03 -4.03
CA HIS A 449 -6.22 -20.62 -2.91
C HIS A 449 -6.96 -20.77 -1.59
N SER A 450 -8.26 -20.45 -1.56
CA SER A 450 -9.09 -20.68 -0.38
C SER A 450 -9.25 -22.16 -0.06
N ARG A 451 -9.37 -23.03 -1.08
CA ARG A 451 -9.37 -24.49 -0.93
C ARG A 451 -8.05 -25.01 -0.34
N LEU A 452 -6.90 -24.54 -0.84
CA LEU A 452 -5.59 -24.91 -0.29
C LEU A 452 -5.42 -24.46 1.16
N MET A 453 -5.93 -23.26 1.49
CA MET A 453 -5.85 -22.70 2.85
C MET A 453 -6.70 -23.45 3.88
N GLN A 454 -7.70 -24.24 3.46
CA GLN A 454 -8.48 -25.08 4.37
C GLN A 454 -7.66 -26.17 5.07
N SER A 455 -6.46 -26.48 4.56
CA SER A 455 -5.53 -27.41 5.21
C SER A 455 -4.95 -26.86 6.51
N TYR A 456 -4.94 -25.54 6.69
CA TYR A 456 -4.38 -24.89 7.87
C TYR A 456 -5.45 -24.50 8.89
N PRO A 457 -5.17 -24.66 10.20
CA PRO A 457 -6.08 -24.18 11.22
C PRO A 457 -6.13 -22.66 11.22
N GLU A 458 -7.33 -22.12 11.07
CA GLU A 458 -7.58 -20.68 11.11
C GLU A 458 -7.39 -20.09 12.51
N VAL A 459 -7.16 -18.77 12.54
CA VAL A 459 -7.07 -18.00 13.79
C VAL A 459 -8.49 -17.67 14.27
N PRO A 460 -8.88 -18.06 15.48
CA PRO A 460 -10.17 -17.68 16.06
C PRO A 460 -10.31 -16.16 16.17
N ALA A 461 -11.51 -15.63 15.90
CA ALA A 461 -11.77 -14.18 15.96
C ALA A 461 -11.46 -13.58 17.35
N TRP A 462 -11.62 -14.35 18.43
CA TRP A 462 -11.36 -13.87 19.79
C TRP A 462 -9.89 -13.48 20.04
N TRP A 463 -8.92 -14.02 19.29
CA TRP A 463 -7.51 -13.62 19.40
C TRP A 463 -7.36 -12.13 19.03
N TYR A 464 -7.90 -11.75 17.87
CA TYR A 464 -7.89 -10.35 17.41
C TYR A 464 -8.71 -9.45 18.34
N ILE A 465 -9.92 -9.88 18.74
CA ILE A 465 -10.76 -9.10 19.67
C ILE A 465 -10.03 -8.84 20.99
N THR A 466 -9.34 -9.84 21.54
CA THR A 466 -8.57 -9.68 22.80
C THR A 466 -7.48 -8.64 22.62
N VAL A 467 -6.75 -8.69 21.50
CA VAL A 467 -5.71 -7.70 21.18
C VAL A 467 -6.31 -6.30 21.03
N GLY A 468 -7.45 -6.16 20.35
CA GLY A 468 -8.15 -4.88 20.19
C GLY A 468 -8.71 -4.30 21.50
N VAL A 469 -9.18 -5.15 22.42
CA VAL A 469 -9.63 -4.72 23.75
C VAL A 469 -8.43 -4.26 24.57
N LEU A 470 -7.33 -5.02 24.59
CA LEU A 470 -6.11 -4.64 25.31
C LEU A 470 -5.53 -3.33 24.78
N SER A 471 -5.47 -3.15 23.45
CA SER A 471 -4.98 -1.90 22.86
C SER A 471 -5.90 -0.72 23.20
N THR A 472 -7.22 -0.90 23.18
CA THR A 472 -8.19 0.12 23.60
C THR A 472 -7.98 0.55 25.05
N VAL A 473 -7.73 -0.40 25.96
CA VAL A 473 -7.41 -0.09 27.36
C VAL A 473 -6.12 0.72 27.46
N PHE A 474 -5.05 0.34 26.73
CA PHE A 474 -3.81 1.11 26.71
C PHE A 474 -4.01 2.53 26.16
N ILE A 475 -4.84 2.72 25.12
CA ILE A 475 -5.20 4.05 24.60
C ILE A 475 -5.84 4.89 25.72
N PHE A 476 -6.84 4.36 26.41
CA PHE A 476 -7.55 5.11 27.47
C PHE A 476 -6.65 5.43 28.66
N VAL A 477 -5.81 4.48 29.07
CA VAL A 477 -4.83 4.70 30.15
C VAL A 477 -3.82 5.78 29.76
N ALA A 478 -3.29 5.76 28.54
CA ALA A 478 -2.35 6.78 28.06
C ALA A 478 -2.99 8.17 28.04
N ILE A 479 -4.25 8.26 27.65
CA ILE A 479 -4.99 9.53 27.59
C ILE A 479 -5.22 10.13 28.99
N GLU A 480 -5.51 9.31 29.99
CA GLU A 480 -5.75 9.77 31.38
C GLU A 480 -4.46 10.10 32.14
N ILE A 481 -3.37 9.37 31.88
CA ILE A 481 -2.08 9.60 32.58
C ILE A 481 -1.36 10.83 32.03
N PHE A 482 -1.38 11.03 30.71
CA PHE A 482 -0.65 12.12 30.08
C PHE A 482 -1.56 13.32 29.80
N PRO A 483 -1.05 14.58 29.87
CA PRO A 483 -1.83 15.79 29.63
C PRO A 483 -2.16 15.98 28.13
N THR A 484 -2.95 15.08 27.57
CA THR A 484 -3.28 14.99 26.13
C THR A 484 -4.37 15.96 25.69
N LEU A 485 -5.14 16.52 26.65
CA LEU A 485 -6.32 17.36 26.43
C LEU A 485 -7.50 16.67 25.73
N LEU A 486 -7.38 15.37 25.43
CA LEU A 486 -8.39 14.54 24.78
C LEU A 486 -9.21 13.79 25.85
N PRO A 487 -10.54 13.94 25.93
CA PRO A 487 -11.36 13.14 26.84
C PRO A 487 -11.60 11.72 26.31
N ILE A 488 -11.82 10.75 27.21
CA ILE A 488 -12.05 9.33 26.85
C ILE A 488 -13.18 9.15 25.84
N TRP A 489 -14.29 9.89 25.95
CA TRP A 489 -15.41 9.76 25.02
C TRP A 489 -15.02 10.09 23.57
N ALA A 490 -14.08 11.03 23.38
CA ALA A 490 -13.59 11.41 22.06
C ALA A 490 -12.67 10.31 21.50
N ALA A 491 -11.87 9.67 22.36
CA ALA A 491 -11.11 8.48 21.97
C ALA A 491 -12.02 7.31 21.57
N ALA A 492 -13.10 7.07 22.31
CA ALA A 492 -14.09 6.06 21.96
C ALA A 492 -14.78 6.36 20.61
N LEU A 493 -15.07 7.64 20.34
CA LEU A 493 -15.57 8.09 19.03
C LEU A 493 -14.55 7.83 17.91
N ALA A 494 -13.27 8.12 18.12
CA ALA A 494 -12.21 7.84 17.14
C ALA A 494 -12.12 6.35 16.80
N LEU A 495 -12.13 5.48 17.81
CA LEU A 495 -12.13 4.02 17.62
C LEU A 495 -13.37 3.54 16.87
N PHE A 496 -14.54 4.12 17.17
CA PHE A 496 -15.78 3.81 16.46
C PHE A 496 -15.71 4.20 14.98
N LEU A 497 -15.21 5.40 14.67
CA LEU A 497 -15.01 5.84 13.28
C LEU A 497 -14.06 4.90 12.53
N ALA A 498 -12.98 4.47 13.19
CA ALA A 498 -12.03 3.55 12.60
C ALA A 498 -12.67 2.20 12.23
N ILE A 499 -13.46 1.61 13.13
CA ILE A 499 -14.18 0.35 12.88
C ILE A 499 -15.14 0.48 11.71
N VAL A 500 -15.90 1.58 11.65
CA VAL A 500 -16.91 1.80 10.61
C VAL A 500 -16.27 2.04 9.24
N ALA A 501 -15.15 2.76 9.19
CA ALA A 501 -14.43 3.07 7.96
C ALA A 501 -13.60 1.88 7.42
N ALA A 502 -13.21 0.94 8.28
CA ALA A 502 -12.32 -0.16 7.94
C ALA A 502 -12.83 -1.03 6.77
N ILE A 503 -14.10 -1.47 6.78
CA ILE A 503 -14.64 -2.36 5.74
C ILE A 503 -14.68 -1.65 4.37
N PRO A 504 -15.30 -0.46 4.22
CA PRO A 504 -15.35 0.24 2.94
C PRO A 504 -13.96 0.56 2.38
N LEU A 505 -13.03 1.02 3.23
CA LEU A 505 -11.66 1.35 2.80
C LEU A 505 -10.90 0.11 2.35
N ALA A 506 -10.98 -0.98 3.12
CA ALA A 506 -10.29 -2.22 2.78
C ALA A 506 -10.80 -2.82 1.47
N MET A 507 -12.12 -2.84 1.25
CA MET A 507 -12.69 -3.36 0.01
C MET A 507 -12.30 -2.51 -1.20
N LEU A 508 -12.31 -1.19 -1.06
CA LEU A 508 -11.90 -0.30 -2.15
C LEU A 508 -10.43 -0.55 -2.51
N GLN A 509 -9.52 -0.51 -1.54
CA GLN A 509 -8.09 -0.71 -1.78
C GLN A 509 -7.78 -2.12 -2.32
N ALA A 510 -8.48 -3.15 -1.84
CA ALA A 510 -8.32 -4.53 -2.30
C ALA A 510 -8.66 -4.72 -3.79
N ILE A 511 -9.59 -3.93 -4.35
CA ILE A 511 -10.01 -4.03 -5.75
C ILE A 511 -9.22 -3.07 -6.63
N THR A 512 -9.05 -1.82 -6.18
CA THR A 512 -8.62 -0.71 -7.04
C THR A 512 -7.14 -0.39 -6.89
N ASN A 513 -6.50 -0.88 -5.82
CA ASN A 513 -5.17 -0.47 -5.40
C ASN A 513 -5.05 1.04 -5.10
N GLN A 514 -6.17 1.72 -4.84
CA GLN A 514 -6.22 3.14 -4.49
C GLN A 514 -6.69 3.33 -3.05
N HIS A 515 -6.06 4.27 -2.36
CA HIS A 515 -6.35 4.60 -0.96
C HIS A 515 -7.10 5.93 -0.88
N VAL A 516 -8.19 5.98 -0.12
CA VAL A 516 -8.96 7.20 0.13
C VAL A 516 -8.64 7.68 1.55
N ALA A 517 -8.00 8.84 1.67
CA ALA A 517 -7.65 9.38 2.98
C ALA A 517 -8.87 10.04 3.65
N LEU A 518 -9.29 9.54 4.81
CA LEU A 518 -10.39 10.12 5.61
C LEU A 518 -9.92 11.11 6.69
N GLN A 519 -8.60 11.29 6.83
CA GLN A 519 -7.97 12.06 7.90
C GLN A 519 -8.56 13.47 8.10
N VAL A 520 -8.85 14.19 7.01
CA VAL A 520 -9.35 15.58 7.08
C VAL A 520 -10.73 15.64 7.71
N VAL A 521 -11.58 14.64 7.42
CA VAL A 521 -12.93 14.56 7.99
C VAL A 521 -12.87 14.24 9.47
N GLU A 522 -11.96 13.37 9.88
CA GLU A 522 -11.76 13.03 11.29
C GLU A 522 -11.24 14.23 12.10
N GLU A 523 -10.26 14.97 11.56
CA GLU A 523 -9.77 16.23 12.14
C GLU A 523 -10.90 17.28 12.24
N MET A 524 -11.77 17.34 11.24
CA MET A 524 -12.93 18.23 11.26
C MET A 524 -13.97 17.83 12.34
N ILE A 525 -14.28 16.53 12.46
CA ILE A 525 -15.23 16.03 13.47
C ILE A 525 -14.77 16.40 14.86
N VAL A 526 -13.52 16.09 15.21
CA VAL A 526 -12.98 16.44 16.53
C VAL A 526 -12.75 17.94 16.70
N GLY A 527 -12.43 18.67 15.63
CA GLY A 527 -12.31 20.13 15.67
C GLY A 527 -13.63 20.83 16.02
N TYR A 528 -14.78 20.28 15.59
CA TYR A 528 -16.10 20.74 16.04
C TYR A 528 -16.43 20.28 17.46
N ALA A 529 -16.01 19.07 17.84
CA ALA A 529 -16.35 18.48 19.13
C ALA A 529 -15.48 19.01 20.29
N LEU A 530 -14.24 19.42 20.01
CA LEU A 530 -13.22 19.92 20.94
C LEU A 530 -12.48 21.13 20.35
N PRO A 531 -13.17 22.28 20.21
CA PRO A 531 -12.57 23.46 19.60
C PRO A 531 -11.40 24.02 20.42
N GLY A 532 -10.36 24.53 19.74
CA GLY A 532 -9.22 25.21 20.37
C GLY A 532 -8.17 24.28 21.00
N LYS A 533 -8.24 22.96 20.72
CA LYS A 533 -7.35 21.93 21.29
C LYS A 533 -6.57 21.19 20.18
N PRO A 534 -5.46 21.78 19.66
CA PRO A 534 -4.71 21.19 18.55
C PRO A 534 -4.06 19.83 18.91
N VAL A 535 -3.54 19.67 20.14
CA VAL A 535 -2.94 18.40 20.59
C VAL A 535 -3.97 17.26 20.62
N ALA A 536 -5.17 17.53 21.14
CA ALA A 536 -6.25 16.55 21.17
C ALA A 536 -6.69 16.14 19.76
N ASN A 537 -6.67 17.08 18.80
CA ASN A 537 -7.01 16.85 17.41
C ASN A 537 -6.04 15.85 16.74
N ILE A 538 -4.73 16.01 16.92
CA ILE A 538 -3.73 15.07 16.38
C ILE A 538 -3.91 13.67 16.96
N ILE A 539 -4.11 13.57 18.27
CA ILE A 539 -4.26 12.26 18.94
C ILE A 539 -5.53 11.56 18.43
N PHE A 540 -6.63 12.30 18.27
CA PHE A 540 -7.87 11.75 17.71
C PHE A 540 -7.65 11.23 16.28
N LYS A 541 -7.01 12.02 15.41
CA LYS A 541 -6.64 11.59 14.05
C LYS A 541 -5.74 10.35 14.06
N ALA A 542 -4.73 10.31 14.93
CA ALA A 542 -3.84 9.17 15.03
C ALA A 542 -4.62 7.89 15.40
N ILE A 543 -5.59 7.98 16.32
CA ILE A 543 -6.43 6.83 16.69
C ILE A 543 -7.36 6.41 15.54
N ALA A 544 -8.03 7.37 14.89
CA ALA A 544 -9.02 7.07 13.85
C ALA A 544 -8.36 6.66 12.51
N TYR A 545 -7.56 7.55 11.92
CA TYR A 545 -6.94 7.35 10.60
C TYR A 545 -5.87 6.27 10.64
N THR A 546 -4.87 6.40 11.50
CA THR A 546 -3.72 5.47 11.51
C THR A 546 -4.19 4.07 11.90
N GLY A 547 -5.08 3.94 12.89
CA GLY A 547 -5.67 2.66 13.26
C GLY A 547 -6.38 1.97 12.08
N THR A 548 -7.13 2.72 11.27
CA THR A 548 -7.80 2.18 10.09
C THR A 548 -6.83 1.83 8.98
N ALA A 549 -5.92 2.74 8.62
CA ALA A 549 -4.94 2.54 7.56
C ALA A 549 -4.04 1.33 7.85
N GLN A 550 -3.62 1.15 9.11
CA GLN A 550 -2.87 -0.03 9.55
C GLN A 550 -3.72 -1.31 9.44
N GLY A 551 -4.99 -1.27 9.85
CA GLY A 551 -5.87 -2.42 9.70
C GLY A 551 -6.06 -2.86 8.24
N VAL A 552 -6.14 -1.91 7.31
CA VAL A 552 -6.18 -2.20 5.87
C VAL A 552 -4.85 -2.77 5.39
N ALA A 553 -3.71 -2.19 5.80
CA ALA A 553 -2.38 -2.69 5.45
C ALA A 553 -2.16 -4.14 5.94
N PHE A 554 -2.49 -4.43 7.20
CA PHE A 554 -2.41 -5.78 7.75
C PHE A 554 -3.32 -6.78 7.03
N ALA A 555 -4.50 -6.34 6.59
CA ALA A 555 -5.37 -7.18 5.77
C ALA A 555 -4.74 -7.51 4.40
N GLY A 556 -4.01 -6.57 3.80
CA GLY A 556 -3.21 -6.80 2.59
C GLY A 556 -2.09 -7.83 2.80
N ASP A 557 -1.38 -7.77 3.92
CA ASP A 557 -0.37 -8.78 4.28
C ASP A 557 -1.00 -10.16 4.55
N LEU A 558 -2.18 -10.20 5.16
CA LEU A 558 -2.94 -11.44 5.35
C LEU A 558 -3.34 -12.05 3.99
N LYS A 559 -3.66 -11.22 2.99
CA LYS A 559 -3.88 -11.69 1.61
C LYS A 559 -2.59 -12.21 0.98
N LEU A 560 -1.45 -11.55 1.17
CA LEU A 560 -0.16 -12.08 0.74
C LEU A 560 0.12 -13.46 1.36
N GLY A 561 -0.15 -13.63 2.66
CA GLY A 561 -0.07 -14.92 3.35
C GLY A 561 -1.00 -15.97 2.75
N HIS A 562 -2.24 -15.61 2.41
CA HIS A 562 -3.20 -16.47 1.71
C HIS A 562 -2.70 -16.91 0.33
N TYR A 563 -2.07 -16.00 -0.41
CA TYR A 563 -1.47 -16.32 -1.72
C TYR A 563 -0.21 -17.17 -1.61
N MET A 564 0.59 -17.03 -0.56
CA MET A 564 1.80 -17.82 -0.36
C MET A 564 1.58 -19.08 0.50
N LYS A 565 0.33 -19.33 0.92
CA LYS A 565 -0.10 -20.47 1.74
C LYS A 565 0.67 -20.58 3.06
N ILE A 566 0.78 -19.44 3.74
CA ILE A 566 1.34 -19.38 5.09
C ILE A 566 0.24 -19.74 6.09
N PRO A 567 0.50 -20.63 7.06
CA PRO A 567 -0.45 -20.94 8.12
C PRO A 567 -0.97 -19.66 8.82
N PRO A 568 -2.29 -19.45 8.93
CA PRO A 568 -2.85 -18.22 9.50
C PRO A 568 -2.37 -17.90 10.92
N ARG A 569 -2.18 -18.92 11.76
CA ARG A 569 -1.64 -18.77 13.13
C ARG A 569 -0.20 -18.26 13.14
N MET A 570 0.60 -18.66 12.16
CA MET A 570 1.95 -18.13 11.99
C MET A 570 1.89 -16.67 11.57
N MET A 571 1.04 -16.32 10.60
CA MET A 571 0.83 -14.93 10.18
C MET A 571 0.47 -14.01 11.36
N PHE A 572 -0.48 -14.44 12.20
CA PHE A 572 -0.85 -13.71 13.42
C PHE A 572 0.34 -13.47 14.34
N THR A 573 1.11 -14.52 14.64
CA THR A 573 2.21 -14.45 15.62
C THR A 573 3.34 -13.57 15.10
N VAL A 574 3.69 -13.73 13.83
CA VAL A 574 4.77 -12.99 13.15
C VAL A 574 4.45 -11.49 13.07
N GLN A 575 3.23 -11.12 12.68
CA GLN A 575 2.79 -9.72 12.65
C GLN A 575 2.72 -9.11 14.05
N MET A 576 2.18 -9.85 15.05
CA MET A 576 2.07 -9.36 16.43
C MET A 576 3.45 -9.11 17.06
N VAL A 577 4.38 -10.06 16.92
CA VAL A 577 5.75 -9.92 17.43
C VAL A 577 6.46 -8.76 16.73
N SER A 578 6.34 -8.64 15.41
CA SER A 578 6.94 -7.53 14.67
C SER A 578 6.37 -6.18 15.11
N CYS A 579 5.05 -6.07 15.28
CA CYS A 579 4.38 -4.85 15.74
C CYS A 579 4.92 -4.41 17.12
N VAL A 580 5.00 -5.34 18.07
CA VAL A 580 5.51 -5.05 19.43
C VAL A 580 6.97 -4.59 19.41
N ILE A 581 7.82 -5.24 18.60
CA ILE A 581 9.24 -4.88 18.49
C ILE A 581 9.41 -3.52 17.81
N THR A 582 8.72 -3.32 16.69
CA THR A 582 8.76 -2.08 15.89
C THR A 582 8.42 -0.87 16.75
N CYS A 583 7.38 -0.97 17.58
CA CYS A 583 6.97 0.14 18.43
C CYS A 583 8.02 0.49 19.51
N PHE A 584 8.77 -0.49 20.06
CA PHE A 584 9.86 -0.24 21.02
C PHE A 584 11.02 0.46 20.33
N VAL A 585 11.39 -0.05 19.15
CA VAL A 585 12.52 0.46 18.37
C VAL A 585 12.26 1.89 17.91
N ILE A 586 11.09 2.16 17.33
CA ILE A 586 10.72 3.50 16.87
C ILE A 586 10.73 4.49 18.04
N THR A 587 10.09 4.14 19.16
CA THR A 587 10.06 5.00 20.35
C THR A 587 11.47 5.23 20.92
N ALA A 588 12.32 4.19 20.94
CA ALA A 588 13.69 4.30 21.44
C ALA A 588 14.56 5.18 20.54
N VAL A 589 14.50 4.99 19.23
CA VAL A 589 15.27 5.80 18.26
C VAL A 589 14.79 7.25 18.31
N GLN A 590 13.47 7.48 18.30
CA GLN A 590 12.91 8.83 18.41
C GLN A 590 13.35 9.52 19.71
N SER A 591 13.25 8.84 20.86
CA SER A 591 13.69 9.40 22.14
C SER A 591 15.20 9.68 22.17
N TRP A 592 16.00 8.83 21.54
CA TRP A 592 17.44 9.03 21.42
C TRP A 592 17.78 10.23 20.53
N MET A 593 17.08 10.39 19.40
CA MET A 593 17.29 11.51 18.48
C MET A 593 16.96 12.85 19.14
N LEU A 594 15.80 12.94 19.81
CA LEU A 594 15.38 14.16 20.51
C LEU A 594 16.33 14.53 21.67
N GLY A 595 16.98 13.53 22.30
CA GLY A 595 17.92 13.76 23.40
C GLY A 595 19.36 14.09 22.99
N ASN A 596 19.80 13.65 21.80
CA ASN A 596 21.21 13.74 21.38
C ASN A 596 21.47 14.67 20.19
N ILE A 597 20.46 14.96 19.36
CA ILE A 597 20.62 15.86 18.21
C ILE A 597 20.27 17.28 18.65
N ALA A 598 21.30 18.12 18.79
CA ALA A 598 21.13 19.52 19.16
C ALA A 598 20.37 20.29 18.06
N GLY A 599 19.30 21.01 18.44
CA GLY A 599 18.52 21.81 17.51
C GLY A 599 17.70 21.00 16.50
N ILE A 600 17.35 19.74 16.81
CA ILE A 600 16.47 18.94 15.94
C ILE A 600 15.18 19.68 15.60
N CYS A 601 14.73 19.55 14.35
CA CYS A 601 13.58 20.25 13.77
C CYS A 601 13.75 21.78 13.63
N THR A 602 14.97 22.31 13.75
CA THR A 602 15.30 23.69 13.36
C THR A 602 15.94 23.75 11.97
N PRO A 603 15.83 24.87 11.24
CA PRO A 603 16.48 25.02 9.92
C PRO A 603 18.00 24.83 9.95
N ASP A 604 18.64 25.17 11.07
CA ASP A 604 20.09 25.10 11.26
C ASP A 604 20.55 23.76 11.87
N ALA A 605 19.67 22.76 11.95
CA ALA A 605 19.97 21.46 12.52
C ALA A 605 21.14 20.78 11.79
N PRO A 606 22.09 20.14 12.49
CA PRO A 606 23.15 19.38 11.86
C PRO A 606 22.56 18.30 10.96
N ASP A 607 23.23 18.00 9.84
CA ASP A 607 22.85 16.96 8.88
C ASP A 607 21.44 17.06 8.29
N ASN A 608 20.81 18.26 8.34
CA ASN A 608 19.47 18.56 7.82
C ASN A 608 18.33 17.81 8.52
N PHE A 609 18.40 17.61 9.83
CA PHE A 609 17.27 17.11 10.64
C PHE A 609 16.19 18.18 10.89
N VAL A 610 15.54 18.63 9.81
CA VAL A 610 14.56 19.74 9.80
C VAL A 610 13.09 19.29 9.96
N CYS A 611 12.82 17.99 10.07
CA CYS A 611 11.51 17.41 10.39
C CYS A 611 10.34 17.83 9.47
N PRO A 612 10.45 17.62 8.13
CA PRO A 612 9.45 18.10 7.18
C PRO A 612 8.06 17.49 7.41
N SER A 613 7.96 16.17 7.62
CA SER A 613 6.69 15.48 7.86
C SER A 613 6.01 15.97 9.14
N THR A 614 6.77 16.08 10.24
CA THR A 614 6.27 16.55 11.54
C THR A 614 5.73 17.97 11.46
N ASN A 615 6.39 18.87 10.73
CA ASN A 615 5.92 20.24 10.54
C ASN A 615 4.58 20.32 9.79
N VAL A 616 4.33 19.43 8.82
CA VAL A 616 3.03 19.34 8.13
C VAL A 616 1.95 18.82 9.09
N PHE A 617 2.25 17.79 9.89
CA PHE A 617 1.33 17.27 10.92
C PHE A 617 0.99 18.34 11.97
N ALA A 618 1.97 19.12 12.42
CA ALA A 618 1.76 20.23 13.35
C ALA A 618 0.88 21.32 12.72
N THR A 619 1.19 21.75 11.49
CA THR A 619 0.41 22.79 10.79
C THR A 619 -1.06 22.38 10.63
N ALA A 620 -1.33 21.13 10.23
CA ALA A 620 -2.69 20.62 10.10
C ALA A 620 -3.47 20.69 11.43
N SER A 621 -2.83 20.36 12.55
CA SER A 621 -3.46 20.37 13.87
C SER A 621 -3.90 21.75 14.35
N ILE A 622 -3.18 22.80 13.96
CA ILE A 622 -3.55 24.18 14.31
C ILE A 622 -4.68 24.65 13.41
N THR A 623 -4.68 24.32 12.13
CA THR A 623 -5.79 24.64 11.23
C THR A 623 -7.09 23.97 11.68
N TRP A 624 -7.07 22.67 11.95
CA TRP A 624 -8.29 21.90 12.25
C TRP A 624 -8.65 21.82 13.73
N GLY A 625 -7.65 21.82 14.62
CA GLY A 625 -7.85 21.71 16.07
C GLY A 625 -7.73 23.04 16.82
N GLY A 626 -6.86 23.94 16.35
CA GLY A 626 -6.64 25.27 16.95
C GLY A 626 -7.68 26.30 16.50
N ILE A 627 -7.52 26.84 15.30
CA ILE A 627 -8.46 27.80 14.67
C ILE A 627 -9.85 27.15 14.59
N GLY A 628 -9.87 25.90 14.13
CA GLY A 628 -11.02 25.03 14.15
C GLY A 628 -11.96 25.22 12.95
N PRO A 629 -12.70 24.17 12.57
CA PRO A 629 -13.59 24.22 11.42
C PRO A 629 -14.78 25.17 11.63
N ALA A 630 -15.14 25.46 12.88
CA ALA A 630 -16.21 26.40 13.20
C ALA A 630 -15.95 27.82 12.68
N ARG A 631 -14.70 28.28 12.60
CA ARG A 631 -14.38 29.60 12.01
C ARG A 631 -14.23 29.56 10.50
N LEU A 632 -13.62 28.49 9.99
CA LEU A 632 -13.22 28.41 8.59
C LEU A 632 -14.36 27.92 7.67
N PHE A 633 -15.14 26.94 8.11
CA PHE A 633 -16.08 26.19 7.27
C PHE A 633 -17.56 26.35 7.67
N SER A 634 -17.87 26.90 8.86
CA SER A 634 -19.28 27.13 9.25
C SER A 634 -19.94 28.23 8.40
N ALA A 635 -21.25 28.44 8.58
CA ALA A 635 -21.99 29.44 7.82
C ALA A 635 -21.39 30.84 8.03
N GLY A 636 -20.98 31.50 6.94
CA GLY A 636 -20.27 32.78 6.97
C GLY A 636 -18.75 32.67 6.93
N GLY A 637 -18.18 31.48 7.11
CA GLY A 637 -16.74 31.21 6.95
C GLY A 637 -16.30 31.19 5.48
N MET A 638 -15.06 31.61 5.22
CA MET A 638 -14.49 31.73 3.87
C MET A 638 -14.50 30.40 3.09
N TYR A 639 -14.35 29.28 3.78
CA TYR A 639 -14.24 27.95 3.18
C TYR A 639 -15.54 27.12 3.25
N ASN A 640 -16.66 27.73 3.67
CA ASN A 640 -17.96 27.08 3.71
C ASN A 640 -18.37 26.36 2.41
N PRO A 641 -18.13 26.92 1.19
CA PRO A 641 -18.49 26.25 -0.05
C PRO A 641 -17.80 24.88 -0.25
N LEU A 642 -16.65 24.64 0.39
CA LEU A 642 -15.96 23.35 0.27
C LEU A 642 -16.77 22.21 0.90
N LEU A 643 -17.63 22.49 1.89
CA LEU A 643 -18.48 21.49 2.54
C LEU A 643 -19.52 20.86 1.60
N TYR A 644 -19.86 21.51 0.47
CA TYR A 644 -20.70 20.89 -0.57
C TYR A 644 -20.07 19.63 -1.18
N GLY A 645 -18.76 19.42 -0.97
CA GLY A 645 -18.08 18.16 -1.27
C GLY A 645 -18.79 16.96 -0.64
N PHE A 646 -19.25 17.04 0.62
CA PHE A 646 -19.99 15.93 1.26
C PHE A 646 -21.25 15.54 0.50
N LEU A 647 -22.03 16.54 0.08
CA LEU A 647 -23.26 16.31 -0.67
C LEU A 647 -22.96 15.72 -2.04
N PHE A 648 -21.97 16.27 -2.74
CA PHE A 648 -21.51 15.74 -4.02
C PHE A 648 -21.06 14.27 -3.88
N GLY A 649 -20.22 13.98 -2.89
CA GLY A 649 -19.73 12.65 -2.60
C GLY A 649 -20.86 11.64 -2.31
N ALA A 650 -21.84 12.03 -1.50
CA ALA A 650 -22.97 11.16 -1.16
C ALA A 650 -23.90 10.89 -2.36
N LEU A 651 -24.08 11.86 -3.26
CA LEU A 651 -25.04 11.73 -4.35
C LEU A 651 -24.43 11.20 -5.65
N ALA A 652 -23.18 11.55 -5.96
CA ALA A 652 -22.54 11.24 -7.23
C ALA A 652 -22.45 9.72 -7.55
N PRO A 653 -22.26 8.78 -6.60
CA PRO A 653 -22.30 7.35 -6.91
C PRO A 653 -23.67 6.85 -7.38
N ILE A 654 -24.77 7.49 -6.98
CA ILE A 654 -26.14 6.97 -7.17
C ILE A 654 -26.53 6.89 -8.66
N PRO A 655 -26.35 7.93 -9.49
CA PRO A 655 -26.66 7.84 -10.93
C PRO A 655 -25.85 6.73 -11.63
N PHE A 656 -24.56 6.62 -11.32
CA PHE A 656 -23.69 5.62 -11.96
C PHE A 656 -24.07 4.19 -11.57
N TYR A 657 -24.58 3.98 -10.35
CA TYR A 657 -25.12 2.69 -9.94
C TYR A 657 -26.30 2.24 -10.81
N TYR A 658 -27.29 3.13 -10.98
CA TYR A 658 -28.47 2.82 -11.79
C TYR A 658 -28.12 2.67 -13.27
N LEU A 659 -27.18 3.47 -13.78
CA LEU A 659 -26.69 3.35 -15.15
C LEU A 659 -25.92 2.04 -15.39
N ALA A 660 -25.06 1.62 -14.45
CA ALA A 660 -24.35 0.36 -14.53
C ALA A 660 -25.33 -0.83 -14.56
N ARG A 661 -26.40 -0.78 -13.76
CA ARG A 661 -27.45 -1.82 -13.76
C ARG A 661 -28.32 -1.81 -15.01
N ARG A 662 -28.64 -0.63 -15.55
CA ARG A 662 -29.43 -0.51 -16.77
C ARG A 662 -28.64 -0.94 -18.00
N TYR A 663 -27.33 -0.70 -18.02
CA TYR A 663 -26.43 -0.96 -19.14
C TYR A 663 -25.20 -1.79 -18.70
N PRO A 664 -25.37 -3.09 -18.41
CA PRO A 664 -24.33 -3.92 -17.78
C PRO A 664 -23.06 -4.13 -18.62
N LEU A 665 -23.17 -3.97 -19.95
CA LEU A 665 -22.04 -4.09 -20.89
C LEU A 665 -21.36 -2.74 -21.20
N SER A 666 -21.89 -1.64 -20.66
CA SER A 666 -21.36 -0.30 -20.93
C SER A 666 -20.19 0.05 -20.01
N TYR A 667 -19.49 1.13 -20.36
CA TYR A 667 -18.38 1.68 -19.57
C TYR A 667 -18.82 2.24 -18.20
N TRP A 668 -20.12 2.48 -17.99
CA TRP A 668 -20.67 3.03 -16.74
C TRP A 668 -20.30 2.22 -15.48
N ARG A 669 -20.07 0.91 -15.62
CA ARG A 669 -19.65 0.04 -14.51
C ARG A 669 -18.26 0.34 -13.95
N TYR A 670 -17.41 0.99 -14.74
CA TYR A 670 -16.03 1.32 -14.36
C TYR A 670 -15.90 2.69 -13.71
N ILE A 671 -16.96 3.49 -13.67
CA ILE A 671 -16.93 4.79 -13.00
C ILE A 671 -17.03 4.55 -11.50
N ASN A 672 -15.99 4.96 -10.77
CA ASN A 672 -15.87 4.77 -9.34
C ASN A 672 -15.56 6.11 -8.68
N ILE A 673 -16.60 6.74 -8.12
CA ILE A 673 -16.50 8.06 -7.48
C ILE A 673 -15.58 8.05 -6.25
N PRO A 674 -15.59 7.02 -5.38
CA PRO A 674 -14.57 6.93 -4.33
C PRO A 674 -13.15 6.96 -4.86
N VAL A 675 -12.83 6.24 -5.95
CA VAL A 675 -11.51 6.29 -6.59
C VAL A 675 -11.25 7.66 -7.21
N PHE A 676 -12.22 8.25 -7.89
CA PHE A 676 -12.12 9.61 -8.40
C PHE A 676 -11.74 10.59 -7.28
N CYS A 677 -12.38 10.50 -6.12
CA CYS A 677 -12.05 11.38 -5.00
C CYS A 677 -10.71 11.01 -4.32
N GLY A 678 -10.48 9.74 -4.02
CA GLY A 678 -9.23 9.31 -3.36
C GLY A 678 -7.99 9.48 -4.22
N GLY A 679 -8.15 9.38 -5.54
CA GLY A 679 -7.06 9.38 -6.50
C GLY A 679 -6.19 10.63 -6.42
N VAL A 680 -6.75 11.79 -6.06
CA VAL A 680 -6.03 13.08 -5.98
C VAL A 680 -5.50 13.37 -4.57
N GLY A 681 -5.59 12.40 -3.65
CA GLY A 681 -5.25 12.59 -2.24
C GLY A 681 -3.78 12.89 -1.95
N ALA A 682 -2.87 12.67 -2.91
CA ALA A 682 -1.45 13.04 -2.76
C ALA A 682 -1.18 14.52 -3.10
N ILE A 683 -2.10 15.24 -3.74
CA ILE A 683 -1.96 16.68 -3.99
C ILE A 683 -2.20 17.43 -2.66
N PRO A 684 -1.34 18.39 -2.27
CA PRO A 684 -0.30 19.07 -3.06
C PRO A 684 1.13 18.52 -2.92
N ALA A 685 1.36 17.42 -2.18
CA ALA A 685 2.69 16.81 -2.09
C ALA A 685 3.14 16.19 -3.44
N ALA A 686 2.19 15.71 -4.23
CA ALA A 686 2.32 15.40 -5.64
C ALA A 686 1.78 16.56 -6.49
N SER A 687 2.35 16.74 -7.68
CA SER A 687 1.84 17.65 -8.70
C SER A 687 1.14 16.86 -9.81
N ALA A 688 0.36 17.54 -10.66
CA ALA A 688 -0.36 16.87 -11.75
C ALA A 688 0.56 16.12 -12.72
N TYR A 689 1.82 16.55 -12.85
CA TYR A 689 2.78 15.88 -13.73
C TYR A 689 3.12 14.47 -13.22
N ASN A 690 3.18 14.25 -11.90
CA ASN A 690 3.35 12.92 -11.31
C ASN A 690 2.20 12.01 -11.76
N TYR A 691 0.97 12.50 -11.62
CA TYR A 691 -0.24 11.78 -12.04
C TYR A 691 -0.30 11.55 -13.54
N ALA A 692 0.11 12.52 -14.35
CA ALA A 692 0.11 12.40 -15.80
C ALA A 692 1.16 11.39 -16.30
N ALA A 693 2.36 11.38 -15.70
CA ALA A 693 3.40 10.40 -16.01
C ALA A 693 3.04 8.98 -15.53
N TRP A 694 2.45 8.88 -14.34
CA TRP A 694 1.87 7.64 -13.79
C TRP A 694 0.82 7.06 -14.74
N ALA A 695 -0.13 7.89 -15.16
CA ALA A 695 -1.17 7.56 -16.12
C ALA A 695 -0.66 7.16 -17.50
N LEU A 696 0.35 7.87 -18.02
CA LEU A 696 0.94 7.55 -19.32
C LEU A 696 1.61 6.17 -19.28
N THR A 697 2.33 5.88 -18.20
CA THR A 697 3.00 4.60 -18.01
C THR A 697 1.99 3.48 -17.84
N GLY A 698 0.95 3.69 -17.03
CA GLY A 698 -0.14 2.73 -16.87
C GLY A 698 -0.96 2.52 -18.15
N PHE A 699 -1.18 3.55 -18.97
CA PHE A 699 -1.77 3.40 -20.31
C PHE A 699 -0.91 2.49 -21.20
N ILE A 700 0.40 2.71 -21.23
CA ILE A 700 1.31 1.90 -22.03
C ILE A 700 1.27 0.44 -21.58
N PHE A 701 1.45 0.16 -20.28
CA PHE A 701 1.57 -1.21 -19.80
C PHE A 701 0.22 -1.91 -19.59
N ASN A 702 -0.73 -1.26 -18.93
CA ASN A 702 -2.02 -1.86 -18.55
C ASN A 702 -3.09 -1.78 -19.63
N PHE A 703 -3.01 -0.84 -20.59
CA PHE A 703 -3.93 -0.78 -21.72
C PHE A 703 -3.32 -1.30 -23.02
N VAL A 704 -2.19 -0.76 -23.47
CA VAL A 704 -1.61 -1.12 -24.78
C VAL A 704 -0.93 -2.49 -24.75
N VAL A 705 0.04 -2.69 -23.85
CA VAL A 705 0.82 -3.93 -23.76
C VAL A 705 -0.05 -5.09 -23.29
N ARG A 706 -0.93 -4.89 -22.30
CA ARG A 706 -1.90 -5.91 -21.87
C ARG A 706 -2.80 -6.39 -23.02
N ARG A 707 -3.25 -5.49 -23.91
CA ARG A 707 -4.12 -5.86 -25.06
C ARG A 707 -3.36 -6.46 -26.24
N ARG A 708 -2.18 -5.94 -26.59
CA ARG A 708 -1.42 -6.39 -27.77
C ARG A 708 -0.46 -7.54 -27.47
N HIS A 709 0.11 -7.58 -26.28
CA HIS A 709 1.15 -8.53 -25.86
C HIS A 709 0.83 -9.14 -24.49
N PHE A 710 -0.41 -9.64 -24.33
CA PHE A 710 -0.91 -10.18 -23.07
C PHE A 710 -0.01 -11.23 -22.40
N ARG A 711 0.59 -12.13 -23.18
CA ARG A 711 1.51 -13.17 -22.65
C ARG A 711 2.76 -12.57 -22.01
N TRP A 712 3.28 -11.48 -22.56
CA TRP A 712 4.41 -10.77 -21.98
C TRP A 712 3.98 -10.05 -20.70
N TRP A 713 2.83 -9.36 -20.74
CA TRP A 713 2.27 -8.65 -19.59
C TRP A 713 2.05 -9.59 -18.41
N MET A 714 1.35 -10.71 -18.63
CA MET A 714 1.11 -11.72 -17.60
C MET A 714 2.42 -12.24 -16.98
N ARG A 715 3.48 -12.41 -17.78
CA ARG A 715 4.73 -13.01 -17.29
C ARG A 715 5.64 -12.03 -16.57
N TYR A 716 5.74 -10.78 -17.04
CA TYR A 716 6.80 -9.86 -16.64
C TYR A 716 6.32 -8.56 -16.02
N ASN A 717 5.05 -8.15 -16.14
CA ASN A 717 4.60 -6.84 -15.70
C ASN A 717 4.82 -6.59 -14.20
N TYR A 718 4.37 -7.52 -13.34
CA TYR A 718 4.58 -7.40 -11.89
C TYR A 718 6.06 -7.49 -11.50
N ILE A 719 6.85 -8.28 -12.24
CA ILE A 719 8.30 -8.40 -12.02
C ILE A 719 9.01 -7.11 -12.42
N LEU A 720 8.57 -6.47 -13.52
CA LEU A 720 9.11 -5.19 -13.97
C LEU A 720 8.86 -4.11 -12.91
N SER A 721 7.64 -4.03 -12.35
CA SER A 721 7.35 -3.11 -11.25
C SER A 721 8.31 -3.34 -10.07
N ALA A 722 8.41 -4.58 -9.58
CA ALA A 722 9.28 -4.91 -8.46
C ALA A 722 10.76 -4.58 -8.75
N ALA A 723 11.22 -4.81 -9.98
CA ALA A 723 12.59 -4.56 -10.39
C ALA A 723 12.91 -3.06 -10.49
N LEU A 724 11.99 -2.24 -11.01
CA LEU A 724 12.15 -0.79 -11.09
C LEU A 724 12.18 -0.17 -9.69
N ASP A 725 11.25 -0.56 -8.82
CA ASP A 725 11.18 -0.11 -7.42
C ASP A 725 12.46 -0.49 -6.66
N ALA A 726 12.89 -1.75 -6.76
CA ALA A 726 14.11 -2.23 -6.13
C ALA A 726 15.36 -1.50 -6.64
N GLY A 727 15.47 -1.30 -7.96
CA GLY A 727 16.63 -0.66 -8.56
C GLY A 727 16.77 0.80 -8.16
N VAL A 728 15.66 1.56 -8.13
CA VAL A 728 15.65 2.94 -7.63
C VAL A 728 16.01 2.98 -6.15
N ALA A 729 15.40 2.13 -5.33
CA ALA A 729 15.60 2.17 -3.89
C ALA A 729 17.04 1.77 -3.49
N LEU A 730 17.65 0.77 -4.17
CA LEU A 730 19.08 0.45 -4.02
C LEU A 730 19.98 1.61 -4.46
N CYS A 731 19.61 2.29 -5.56
CA CYS A 731 20.37 3.44 -6.05
C CYS A 731 20.32 4.62 -5.07
N LEU A 732 19.15 4.93 -4.53
CA LEU A 732 18.96 5.95 -3.49
C LEU A 732 19.85 5.71 -2.26
N ILE A 733 19.92 4.48 -1.76
CA ILE A 733 20.79 4.13 -0.63
C ILE A 733 22.26 4.39 -0.97
N VAL A 734 22.72 3.93 -2.14
CA VAL A 734 24.12 4.12 -2.56
C VAL A 734 24.42 5.61 -2.77
N MET A 735 23.54 6.34 -3.45
CA MET A 735 23.69 7.78 -3.67
C MET A 735 23.74 8.55 -2.35
N PHE A 736 22.88 8.19 -1.41
CA PHE A 736 22.86 8.81 -0.09
C PHE A 736 24.21 8.61 0.64
N PHE A 737 24.63 7.36 0.85
CA PHE A 737 25.83 7.08 1.64
C PHE A 737 27.15 7.41 0.92
N ALA A 738 27.24 7.18 -0.39
CA ALA A 738 28.48 7.36 -1.14
C ALA A 738 28.70 8.81 -1.59
N VAL A 739 27.64 9.59 -1.78
CA VAL A 739 27.74 10.91 -2.44
C VAL A 739 27.19 12.05 -1.59
N GLN A 740 25.97 11.92 -1.06
CA GLN A 740 25.33 13.01 -0.31
C GLN A 740 25.85 13.13 1.12
N TYR A 741 26.13 12.01 1.77
CA TYR A 741 26.59 11.97 3.16
C TYR A 741 28.12 12.17 3.29
N ALA A 742 28.91 11.66 2.34
CA ALA A 742 30.35 11.77 2.39
C ALA A 742 30.83 13.22 2.14
N HIS A 743 31.64 13.77 3.05
CA HIS A 743 32.37 15.06 2.93
C HIS A 743 31.50 16.30 2.63
N GLY A 744 30.30 16.41 3.22
CA GLY A 744 29.44 17.58 3.05
C GLY A 744 28.68 17.63 1.71
N GLY A 745 28.71 16.52 0.95
CA GLY A 745 28.00 16.35 -0.31
C GLY A 745 28.72 17.00 -1.47
N VAL A 746 29.14 16.20 -2.45
CA VAL A 746 29.54 16.75 -3.75
C VAL A 746 28.26 17.22 -4.44
N GLN A 747 28.15 18.50 -4.78
CA GLN A 747 27.06 19.00 -5.61
C GLN A 747 27.56 19.27 -7.02
N VAL A 748 26.93 18.64 -8.01
CA VAL A 748 27.25 18.87 -9.42
C VAL A 748 26.42 20.05 -9.91
N SER A 749 27.01 21.25 -9.89
CA SER A 749 26.40 22.48 -10.42
C SER A 749 26.66 22.57 -11.93
N TRP A 750 25.59 22.48 -12.73
CA TRP A 750 25.58 22.74 -14.17
C TRP A 750 24.13 22.93 -14.64
N TRP A 751 23.95 23.34 -15.90
CA TRP A 751 22.63 23.67 -16.46
C TRP A 751 21.55 22.61 -16.20
N GLY A 752 21.84 21.32 -16.38
CA GLY A 752 20.87 20.25 -16.17
C GLY A 752 20.42 20.05 -14.71
N ASN A 753 21.13 20.64 -13.73
CA ASN A 753 20.75 20.62 -12.33
C ASN A 753 20.13 21.94 -11.83
N GLU A 754 20.34 23.02 -12.55
CA GLU A 754 19.90 24.37 -12.14
C GLU A 754 18.71 24.89 -12.94
N VAL A 755 18.53 24.44 -14.18
CA VAL A 755 17.54 25.02 -15.12
C VAL A 755 16.11 24.98 -14.58
N TRP A 756 15.73 23.91 -13.90
CA TRP A 756 14.37 23.78 -13.37
C TRP A 756 14.11 24.70 -12.17
N GLN A 757 15.16 25.06 -11.40
CA GLN A 757 15.08 25.97 -10.27
C GLN A 757 15.01 27.45 -10.70
N ASN A 758 15.56 27.78 -11.87
CA ASN A 758 15.59 29.12 -12.42
C ASN A 758 14.29 29.50 -13.16
N THR A 759 13.13 29.18 -12.57
CA THR A 759 11.81 29.42 -13.15
C THR A 759 10.88 30.06 -12.13
N ASN A 760 9.92 30.88 -12.59
CA ASN A 760 8.91 31.48 -11.70
C ASN A 760 8.08 30.41 -10.95
N ASP A 761 7.95 29.21 -11.53
CA ASP A 761 7.34 28.04 -10.88
C ASP A 761 8.14 27.57 -9.66
N ALA A 762 9.45 27.38 -9.81
CA ALA A 762 10.30 26.96 -8.70
C ALA A 762 10.38 28.02 -7.59
N MET A 763 10.28 29.30 -7.95
CA MET A 763 10.23 30.42 -7.01
C MET A 763 8.85 30.63 -6.36
N GLY A 764 7.80 29.95 -6.82
CA GLY A 764 6.45 30.08 -6.27
C GLY A 764 5.82 31.46 -6.50
N VAL A 765 6.08 32.11 -7.64
CA VAL A 765 5.56 33.45 -7.90
C VAL A 765 4.04 33.38 -8.14
N PRO A 766 3.22 34.14 -7.39
CA PRO A 766 1.77 34.14 -7.57
C PRO A 766 1.37 34.81 -8.90
N ARG A 767 0.17 34.48 -9.38
CA ARG A 767 -0.37 35.08 -10.62
C ARG A 767 -0.74 36.56 -10.44
N LEU A 768 -1.29 36.91 -9.28
CA LEU A 768 -1.68 38.26 -8.91
C LEU A 768 -0.78 38.76 -7.78
N ILE A 769 -0.48 40.05 -7.78
CA ILE A 769 0.27 40.73 -6.73
C ILE A 769 -0.66 41.77 -6.12
N SER A 770 -0.72 41.86 -4.78
CA SER A 770 -1.55 42.86 -4.11
C SER A 770 -0.92 44.26 -4.24
N GLU A 771 -1.70 45.24 -4.68
CA GLU A 771 -1.29 46.65 -4.75
C GLU A 771 -1.14 47.28 -3.36
N THR A 772 -1.88 46.78 -2.37
CA THR A 772 -1.90 47.28 -0.98
C THR A 772 -1.00 46.48 -0.04
N GLY A 773 -0.32 45.44 -0.54
CA GLY A 773 0.50 44.52 0.25
C GLY A 773 -0.26 43.49 1.07
N THR A 774 -1.60 43.57 1.14
CA THR A 774 -2.47 42.58 1.79
C THR A 774 -3.64 42.18 0.91
N PHE A 775 -4.21 40.99 1.09
CA PHE A 775 -5.39 40.52 0.35
C PHE A 775 -6.39 39.76 1.23
N GLY A 776 -7.64 39.64 0.74
CA GLY A 776 -8.72 38.95 1.43
C GLY A 776 -9.61 39.87 2.30
N PRO A 777 -10.42 39.31 3.21
CA PRO A 777 -11.34 40.09 4.04
C PRO A 777 -10.58 41.02 5.01
N THR A 778 -11.15 42.19 5.28
CA THR A 778 -10.56 43.20 6.18
C THR A 778 -10.89 42.99 7.66
N SER A 779 -11.76 42.04 7.99
CA SER A 779 -12.12 41.66 9.36
C SER A 779 -12.39 40.16 9.46
N TRP A 780 -12.04 39.55 10.59
CA TRP A 780 -12.18 38.12 10.89
C TRP A 780 -12.26 37.88 12.41
N SER A 781 -12.72 36.70 12.84
CA SER A 781 -12.99 36.33 14.25
C SER A 781 -12.69 34.87 14.54
#